data_AF-A0A833T2S7-F1
#
_entry.id   AF-A0A833T2S7-F1
#
_cell.length_a   1.000
_cell.length_b   1.000
_cell.length_c   1.000
_cell.angle_alpha   90.00
_cell.angle_beta   90.00
_cell.angle_gamma   90.00
#
_symmetry.space_group_name_H-M   'P 1'
#
loop_
_entity.id
_entity.type
_entity.pdbx_description
1 polymer ?
#
loop_
_entity_poly.entity_id
_entity_poly.type
_entity_poly.pdbx_seq_one_letter_code
_entity_poly.pdbx_strand_id
1 'polypeptide(L)'
;MASTCISSDEGLHRVNTCTHEDILPKLEPSRPADTVTDDSFQQAKAYPSQDQRGPPPRPTPRQIATALYHWTTCIFISVLILSQSLGLFWNSVTSKGGAFNGSYPIAGGMGQIEGENDKLVTDRVLACVLDGPYYKPVLLNDVLGTSGATLVPESYHPQVDGYRVVRRRGATLNDDAYATYMDTCALISTTLDMILDTCDKDLGYSVTRDGLRIVVDGEKASDSTSDTVYMIKNALPVLVMPFWDNASVARYAVPGTDGSACMFRLTGKYVDSTLTDGFPAMLAVNRSVREYLTQKWLQAPNGKWRHGWLHVGNGDESETAYFSDVISSDPASIDGLTQREFNTLTKQELDCVNNRKECFTSSVSQTWGDKMSTEERELTMTSITIASSQHFGFFLFTSTFERTVRVIYDWETLIANVSLGMLLVRWIVAMAALHRGFYQGRSEWFIGGLGCVSGSRSFNMLPMVLLPHLKVTIASFWTAGCYFDGEQIALSESWSTIYPGLVEFCLVYYSLLNIVAKITRRRITDSFFTPTLALLCLLHRIRVLLASSGALPGVDGRVATKIHSAEMQELQLVDFFISDVGPRMNANLTLLMCIKLVLVGLNLLPLVFARYIPPVKQPDTELQGVERALAIRASNVGGLGCSLVYIYGDEKSERTKIALNSYELVRLGYVVFGGQFLLTFDAWDVIMNTAPLHQRHHLWNYRVVVFPLRERDGFAAVGDKPIVCRLDDARLDSISFWDIAAQPVKC
;
A
#
# COMPACT_ATOMS: atom_id res chain seq x y z
N MET A 1 2.08 -26.87 52.70
CA MET A 1 3.51 -27.06 53.04
C MET A 1 4.25 -25.84 52.50
N ALA A 2 4.23 -24.63 53.09
CA ALA A 2 4.44 -24.16 54.46
C ALA A 2 5.87 -24.39 54.98
N SER A 3 6.73 -23.37 54.85
CA SER A 3 7.83 -22.91 55.75
C SER A 3 9.02 -22.35 54.94
N THR A 4 9.28 -21.03 54.81
CA THR A 4 10.03 -20.08 55.71
C THR A 4 11.46 -20.56 56.06
N CYS A 5 12.58 -19.79 56.08
CA CYS A 5 12.95 -18.36 56.22
C CYS A 5 14.44 -18.19 55.76
N ILE A 6 14.89 -17.07 55.15
CA ILE A 6 15.56 -15.83 55.67
C ILE A 6 17.02 -15.97 56.21
N SER A 7 17.92 -15.18 55.57
CA SER A 7 19.19 -14.50 55.99
C SER A 7 20.32 -15.31 56.67
N SER A 8 21.60 -14.94 56.71
CA SER A 8 22.41 -13.74 56.41
C SER A 8 23.91 -14.10 56.54
N ASP A 9 24.75 -13.26 55.96
CA ASP A 9 26.09 -12.83 56.41
C ASP A 9 27.37 -13.70 56.33
N GLU A 10 28.34 -13.05 55.68
CA GLU A 10 29.74 -12.80 56.06
C GLU A 10 30.73 -13.95 56.34
N GLY A 11 31.87 -13.89 55.62
CA GLY A 11 33.10 -13.46 56.30
C GLY A 11 34.07 -14.54 56.77
N LEU A 12 35.04 -14.82 55.89
CA LEU A 12 36.47 -15.04 56.13
C LEU A 12 37.02 -15.80 57.36
N HIS A 13 37.97 -16.69 56.99
CA HIS A 13 39.21 -17.12 57.66
C HIS A 13 39.17 -18.23 58.71
N ARG A 14 39.74 -19.39 58.32
CA ARG A 14 41.00 -19.83 58.95
C ARG A 14 41.85 -20.74 58.06
N VAL A 15 43.14 -20.53 58.22
CA VAL A 15 44.30 -21.06 57.50
C VAL A 15 44.98 -22.13 58.37
N ASN A 16 45.44 -23.23 57.75
CA ASN A 16 46.74 -23.92 57.96
C ASN A 16 46.60 -25.38 57.45
N THR A 17 47.21 -25.80 56.32
CA THR A 17 48.63 -25.99 55.96
C THR A 17 49.25 -27.32 56.40
N CYS A 18 50.08 -27.83 55.48
CA CYS A 18 51.10 -28.90 55.53
C CYS A 18 50.64 -30.31 55.09
N THR A 19 51.34 -31.03 54.17
CA THR A 19 52.59 -30.79 53.41
C THR A 19 52.78 -31.89 52.36
N HIS A 20 53.41 -31.52 51.23
CA HIS A 20 54.33 -32.25 50.32
C HIS A 20 54.01 -33.67 49.82
N GLU A 21 53.94 -33.82 48.48
CA GLU A 21 55.08 -34.35 47.71
C GLU A 21 55.02 -33.90 46.24
N ASP A 22 56.14 -33.38 45.76
CA ASP A 22 56.38 -32.86 44.41
C ASP A 22 56.63 -33.99 43.42
N ILE A 23 55.86 -34.05 42.33
CA ILE A 23 56.31 -34.69 41.08
C ILE A 23 55.98 -33.77 39.91
N LEU A 24 56.99 -33.01 39.52
CA LEU A 24 57.07 -32.21 38.30
C LEU A 24 57.45 -33.15 37.14
N PRO A 25 56.69 -33.24 36.03
CA PRO A 25 57.28 -33.58 34.75
C PRO A 25 57.79 -32.28 34.10
N LYS A 26 59.08 -32.28 33.79
CA LYS A 26 59.77 -31.34 32.90
C LYS A 26 58.89 -30.98 31.70
N LEU A 27 58.72 -29.68 31.46
CA LEU A 27 58.47 -29.19 30.10
C LEU A 27 59.69 -29.51 29.24
N GLU A 28 59.55 -30.47 28.34
CA GLU A 28 60.41 -30.52 27.15
C GLU A 28 59.97 -29.41 26.18
N PRO A 29 60.90 -28.62 25.61
CA PRO A 29 60.60 -27.79 24.46
C PRO A 29 60.24 -28.73 23.31
N SER A 30 59.00 -28.59 22.82
CA SER A 30 58.53 -29.29 21.62
C SER A 30 59.53 -29.10 20.48
N ARG A 31 60.13 -30.21 20.05
CA ARG A 31 61.00 -30.32 18.88
C ARG A 31 60.39 -29.61 17.67
N PRO A 32 61.22 -28.99 16.80
CA PRO A 32 60.76 -28.52 15.50
C PRO A 32 60.25 -29.73 14.70
N ALA A 33 59.13 -29.56 14.02
CA ALA A 33 58.57 -30.59 13.16
C ALA A 33 59.61 -30.99 12.11
N ASP A 34 59.88 -32.30 12.04
CA ASP A 34 60.67 -32.91 10.99
C ASP A 34 60.13 -32.47 9.62
N THR A 35 61.02 -31.92 8.82
CA THR A 35 60.86 -31.73 7.37
C THR A 35 60.56 -33.07 6.72
N VAL A 36 59.28 -33.39 6.57
CA VAL A 36 58.82 -34.23 5.47
C VAL A 36 58.68 -33.30 4.28
N THR A 37 59.71 -33.32 3.43
CA THR A 37 59.66 -32.84 2.05
C THR A 37 58.59 -33.65 1.31
N ASP A 38 57.37 -33.13 1.32
CA ASP A 38 56.33 -33.51 0.36
C ASP A 38 56.42 -32.47 -0.77
N ASP A 39 57.11 -32.83 -1.84
CA ASP A 39 57.43 -32.04 -3.04
C ASP A 39 56.20 -31.65 -3.89
N SER A 40 55.01 -31.51 -3.28
CA SER A 40 53.76 -31.18 -3.97
C SER A 40 53.27 -29.73 -3.75
N PHE A 41 54.05 -28.88 -3.08
CA PHE A 41 53.71 -27.48 -2.80
C PHE A 41 54.77 -26.46 -3.24
N GLN A 42 55.51 -26.72 -4.33
CA GLN A 42 56.24 -25.67 -5.06
C GLN A 42 55.59 -25.39 -6.42
N GLN A 43 55.47 -24.09 -6.72
CA GLN A 43 54.74 -23.47 -7.84
C GLN A 43 53.21 -23.40 -7.73
N ALA A 44 52.73 -22.52 -6.84
CA ALA A 44 51.74 -21.54 -7.30
C ALA A 44 52.42 -20.68 -8.39
N LYS A 45 52.45 -21.19 -9.62
CA LYS A 45 52.83 -20.39 -10.78
C LYS A 45 51.90 -19.17 -10.79
N ALA A 46 52.51 -18.00 -10.88
CA ALA A 46 51.82 -16.78 -11.27
C ALA A 46 50.87 -17.09 -12.43
N TYR A 47 49.66 -16.54 -12.36
CA TYR A 47 48.70 -16.51 -13.46
C TYR A 47 49.42 -16.41 -14.80
N PRO A 48 49.12 -17.27 -15.79
CA PRO A 48 49.60 -17.02 -17.14
C PRO A 48 49.12 -15.63 -17.56
N SER A 49 50.03 -14.85 -18.14
CA SER A 49 49.78 -13.52 -18.65
C SER A 49 48.55 -13.51 -19.57
N GLN A 50 47.82 -12.40 -19.52
CA GLN A 50 46.66 -12.06 -20.36
C GLN A 50 46.88 -12.20 -21.88
N ASP A 51 48.09 -12.54 -22.34
CA ASP A 51 48.55 -12.40 -23.73
C ASP A 51 48.11 -13.50 -24.69
N GLN A 52 47.45 -14.57 -24.26
CA GLN A 52 47.00 -15.66 -25.16
C GLN A 52 45.48 -15.78 -25.36
N ARG A 53 44.67 -14.88 -24.79
CA ARG A 53 43.22 -14.86 -25.07
C ARG A 53 42.91 -13.66 -25.95
N GLY A 54 42.39 -13.92 -27.15
CA GLY A 54 41.90 -12.88 -28.06
C GLY A 54 40.90 -11.94 -27.37
N PRO A 55 40.65 -10.74 -27.92
CA PRO A 55 39.74 -9.78 -27.32
C PRO A 55 38.37 -10.44 -27.04
N PRO A 56 37.73 -10.15 -25.89
CA PRO A 56 36.45 -10.76 -25.55
C PRO A 56 35.45 -10.53 -26.70
N PRO A 57 34.68 -11.55 -27.10
CA PRO A 57 33.74 -11.44 -28.20
C PRO A 57 32.75 -10.31 -27.91
N ARG A 58 32.54 -9.39 -28.86
CA ARG A 58 31.63 -8.24 -28.62
C ARG A 58 30.23 -8.74 -28.26
N PRO A 59 29.61 -8.24 -27.17
CA PRO A 59 28.26 -8.63 -26.82
C PRO A 59 27.30 -8.18 -27.92
N THR A 60 26.33 -9.03 -28.24
CA THR A 60 25.31 -8.71 -29.23
C THR A 60 24.40 -7.59 -28.72
N PRO A 61 23.79 -6.76 -29.59
CA PRO A 61 22.83 -5.72 -29.17
C PRO A 61 21.70 -6.26 -28.29
N ARG A 62 21.23 -7.48 -28.57
CA ARG A 62 20.20 -8.16 -27.77
C ARG A 62 20.68 -8.47 -26.34
N GLN A 63 21.90 -8.98 -26.19
CA GLN A 63 22.50 -9.27 -24.88
C GLN A 63 22.69 -8.00 -24.05
N ILE A 64 23.09 -6.90 -24.69
CA ILE A 64 23.20 -5.58 -24.05
C ILE A 64 21.83 -5.10 -23.57
N ALA A 65 20.81 -5.15 -24.45
CA ALA A 65 19.45 -4.74 -24.10
C ALA A 65 18.88 -5.54 -22.92
N THR A 66 19.08 -6.86 -22.89
CA THR A 66 18.60 -7.68 -21.76
C THR A 66 19.40 -7.44 -20.47
N ALA A 67 20.72 -7.21 -20.57
CA ALA A 67 21.51 -6.81 -19.40
C ALA A 67 21.03 -5.47 -18.82
N LEU A 68 20.79 -4.47 -19.67
CA LEU A 68 20.22 -3.17 -19.27
C LEU A 68 18.85 -3.35 -18.61
N TYR A 69 18.00 -4.22 -19.14
CA TYR A 69 16.71 -4.54 -18.52
C TYR A 69 16.85 -5.05 -17.08
N HIS A 70 17.77 -5.98 -16.80
CA HIS A 70 17.92 -6.49 -15.43
C HIS A 70 18.59 -5.48 -14.49
N TRP A 71 19.58 -4.72 -14.97
CA TRP A 71 20.16 -3.62 -14.18
C TRP A 71 19.12 -2.56 -13.84
N THR A 72 18.33 -2.11 -14.82
CA THR A 72 17.25 -1.14 -14.57
C THR A 72 16.19 -1.71 -13.64
N THR A 73 15.86 -2.99 -13.75
CA THR A 73 14.96 -3.68 -12.81
C THR A 73 15.51 -3.66 -11.39
N CYS A 74 16.78 -4.06 -11.20
CA CYS A 74 17.41 -4.08 -9.89
C CYS A 74 17.48 -2.68 -9.28
N ILE A 75 17.87 -1.66 -10.07
CA ILE A 75 17.91 -0.26 -9.64
C ILE A 75 16.50 0.22 -9.26
N PHE A 76 15.49 -0.08 -10.08
CA PHE A 76 14.11 0.31 -9.81
C PHE A 76 13.62 -0.27 -8.48
N ILE A 77 13.82 -1.56 -8.24
CA ILE A 77 13.47 -2.20 -6.97
C ILE A 77 14.25 -1.58 -5.80
N SER A 78 15.55 -1.34 -5.96
CA SER A 78 16.37 -0.68 -4.93
C SER A 78 15.83 0.69 -4.56
N VAL A 79 15.44 1.51 -5.54
CA VAL A 79 14.84 2.84 -5.27
C VAL A 79 13.55 2.71 -4.47
N LEU A 80 12.67 1.76 -4.82
CA LEU A 80 11.41 1.56 -4.11
C LEU A 80 11.65 1.13 -2.65
N ILE A 81 12.51 0.14 -2.39
CA ILE A 81 12.81 -0.33 -1.03
C ILE A 81 13.57 0.72 -0.21
N LEU A 82 14.52 1.42 -0.82
CA LEU A 82 15.24 2.51 -0.15
C LEU A 82 14.29 3.64 0.25
N SER A 83 13.25 3.91 -0.54
CA SER A 83 12.22 4.89 -0.17
C SER A 83 11.47 4.52 1.10
N GLN A 84 11.22 3.22 1.33
CA GLN A 84 10.65 2.73 2.59
C GLN A 84 11.63 2.90 3.75
N SER A 85 12.92 2.63 3.50
CA SER A 85 13.99 2.74 4.50
C SER A 85 14.19 4.18 4.97
N LEU A 86 13.97 5.17 4.10
CA LEU A 86 13.96 6.59 4.49
C LEU A 86 12.86 6.89 5.53
N GLY A 87 11.80 6.08 5.58
CA GLY A 87 10.74 6.15 6.59
C GLY A 87 11.23 6.02 8.04
N LEU A 88 12.43 5.46 8.26
CA LEU A 88 13.07 5.41 9.57
C LEU A 88 13.47 6.80 10.10
N PHE A 89 13.74 7.75 9.19
CA PHE A 89 14.13 9.12 9.52
C PHE A 89 13.04 10.14 9.18
N TRP A 90 12.24 9.88 8.13
CA TRP A 90 11.15 10.72 7.66
C TRP A 90 9.84 9.95 7.66
N ASN A 91 9.11 10.00 8.76
CA ASN A 91 7.83 9.31 8.93
C ASN A 91 6.63 10.10 8.36
N SER A 92 6.83 11.32 7.86
CA SER A 92 5.76 12.15 7.31
C SER A 92 6.16 12.88 6.04
N VAL A 93 5.25 12.96 5.07
CA VAL A 93 5.42 13.71 3.82
C VAL A 93 4.20 14.58 3.58
N THR A 94 4.42 15.88 3.40
CA THR A 94 3.38 16.84 3.05
C THR A 94 3.46 17.18 1.57
N SER A 95 2.32 17.12 0.89
CA SER A 95 2.19 17.42 -0.53
C SER A 95 0.93 18.21 -0.83
N LYS A 96 0.95 19.00 -1.90
CA LYS A 96 -0.26 19.68 -2.40
C LYS A 96 -0.89 18.84 -3.48
N GLY A 97 -2.19 18.60 -3.34
CA GLY A 97 -2.99 17.85 -4.28
C GLY A 97 -4.19 18.66 -4.77
N GLY A 98 -4.86 18.10 -5.77
CA GLY A 98 -6.15 18.59 -6.23
C GLY A 98 -7.05 17.43 -6.58
N ALA A 99 -8.34 17.58 -6.27
CA ALA A 99 -9.40 16.70 -6.72
C ALA A 99 -10.27 17.46 -7.72
N PHE A 100 -10.66 16.81 -8.80
CA PHE A 100 -11.59 17.34 -9.78
C PHE A 100 -12.51 16.20 -10.25
N ASN A 101 -13.77 16.27 -9.86
CA ASN A 101 -14.80 15.30 -10.20
C ASN A 101 -15.98 16.03 -10.86
N GLY A 102 -16.53 15.45 -11.92
CA GLY A 102 -17.66 16.01 -12.64
C GLY A 102 -17.29 17.18 -13.56
N SER A 103 -18.24 18.09 -13.77
CA SER A 103 -18.10 19.19 -14.73
C SER A 103 -18.91 20.41 -14.30
N TYR A 104 -18.39 21.60 -14.61
CA TYR A 104 -19.09 22.85 -14.30
C TYR A 104 -20.45 22.91 -15.04
N PRO A 105 -21.56 23.35 -14.42
CA PRO A 105 -22.89 23.33 -15.03
C PRO A 105 -23.03 24.03 -16.39
N ILE A 106 -22.19 25.03 -16.65
CA ILE A 106 -22.19 25.80 -17.91
C ILE A 106 -21.44 25.05 -19.03
N ALA A 107 -20.45 24.24 -18.67
CA ALA A 107 -19.59 23.53 -19.62
C ALA A 107 -20.02 22.06 -19.82
N GLY A 108 -20.58 21.43 -18.79
CA GLY A 108 -21.13 20.08 -18.83
C GLY A 108 -22.65 20.13 -18.77
N GLY A 109 -23.32 19.43 -19.70
CA GLY A 109 -24.77 19.25 -19.64
C GLY A 109 -25.18 18.40 -18.44
N MET A 110 -26.49 18.34 -18.17
CA MET A 110 -27.03 17.40 -17.17
C MET A 110 -26.70 15.97 -17.57
N GLY A 111 -26.30 15.16 -16.60
CA GLY A 111 -25.96 13.77 -16.79
C GLY A 111 -26.34 12.92 -15.59
N GLN A 112 -26.18 11.60 -15.74
CA GLN A 112 -26.29 10.69 -14.61
C GLN A 112 -25.07 10.90 -13.69
N ILE A 113 -25.33 11.14 -12.41
CA ILE A 113 -24.31 11.23 -11.38
C ILE A 113 -24.01 9.80 -10.92
N GLU A 114 -22.84 9.30 -11.32
CA GLU A 114 -22.36 7.97 -10.93
C GLU A 114 -21.96 7.92 -9.45
N GLY A 115 -21.63 6.73 -8.94
CA GLY A 115 -21.21 6.53 -7.55
C GLY A 115 -22.34 6.47 -6.52
N GLU A 116 -22.01 6.20 -5.26
CA GLU A 116 -22.95 6.27 -4.12
C GLU A 116 -22.63 7.40 -3.15
N ASN A 117 -21.48 8.04 -3.36
CA ASN A 117 -21.05 9.24 -2.67
C ASN A 117 -22.01 10.38 -3.00
N ASP A 118 -22.25 11.23 -2.02
CA ASP A 118 -23.05 12.43 -2.13
C ASP A 118 -24.54 12.22 -2.45
N LYS A 119 -25.00 10.97 -2.54
CA LYS A 119 -26.41 10.60 -2.72
C LYS A 119 -27.23 10.89 -1.45
N LEU A 120 -28.41 11.45 -1.62
CA LEU A 120 -29.33 11.72 -0.52
C LEU A 120 -30.31 10.56 -0.37
N VAL A 121 -30.04 9.67 0.60
CA VAL A 121 -30.95 8.55 0.88
C VAL A 121 -31.34 8.46 2.35
N THR A 122 -32.62 8.24 2.62
CA THR A 122 -33.26 8.24 3.94
C THR A 122 -32.64 7.26 4.91
N ASP A 123 -32.10 6.13 4.43
CA ASP A 123 -31.49 5.11 5.29
C ASP A 123 -30.13 5.54 5.86
N ARG A 124 -29.38 6.44 5.21
CA ARG A 124 -28.13 7.01 5.76
C ARG A 124 -28.34 8.30 6.56
N VAL A 125 -29.47 8.96 6.38
CA VAL A 125 -29.77 10.25 6.99
C VAL A 125 -30.09 10.06 8.47
N LEU A 126 -29.60 10.97 9.31
CA LEU A 126 -29.78 10.92 10.76
C LEU A 126 -30.63 12.10 11.24
N ALA A 127 -31.37 11.85 12.31
CA ALA A 127 -32.06 12.86 13.10
C ALA A 127 -31.49 12.85 14.52
N CYS A 128 -31.30 14.02 15.12
CA CYS A 128 -30.95 14.15 16.53
C CYS A 128 -32.24 14.10 17.36
N VAL A 129 -32.57 12.94 17.90
CA VAL A 129 -33.82 12.68 18.66
C VAL A 129 -33.55 12.75 20.16
N LEU A 130 -34.44 13.40 20.90
CA LEU A 130 -34.38 13.53 22.35
C LEU A 130 -34.71 12.17 23.00
N ASP A 131 -33.74 11.64 23.74
CA ASP A 131 -33.89 10.45 24.56
C ASP A 131 -33.38 10.74 25.98
N GLY A 132 -34.33 10.88 26.92
CA GLY A 132 -34.06 11.41 28.25
C GLY A 132 -33.60 12.88 28.19
N PRO A 133 -32.47 13.25 28.81
CA PRO A 133 -31.98 14.63 28.80
C PRO A 133 -31.01 14.96 27.64
N TYR A 134 -30.73 13.99 26.74
CA TYR A 134 -29.74 14.15 25.68
C TYR A 134 -30.34 13.89 24.31
N TYR A 135 -29.81 14.56 23.28
CA TYR A 135 -30.12 14.27 21.88
C TYR A 135 -29.18 13.20 21.35
N LYS A 136 -29.73 12.12 20.80
CA LYS A 136 -28.99 11.00 20.21
C LYS A 136 -29.17 10.96 18.70
N PRO A 137 -28.14 10.57 17.93
CA PRO A 137 -28.29 10.33 16.50
C PRO A 137 -29.07 9.04 16.29
N VAL A 138 -30.14 9.12 15.50
CA VAL A 138 -30.96 7.96 15.11
C VAL A 138 -31.13 7.99 13.60
N LEU A 139 -31.05 6.83 12.94
CA LEU A 139 -31.34 6.71 11.52
C LEU A 139 -32.77 7.17 11.26
N LEU A 140 -32.94 8.05 10.29
CA LEU A 140 -34.23 8.66 9.99
C LEU A 140 -35.29 7.60 9.64
N ASN A 141 -34.89 6.55 8.92
CA ASN A 141 -35.80 5.47 8.56
C ASN A 141 -36.35 4.71 9.78
N ASP A 142 -35.57 4.58 10.86
CA ASP A 142 -36.02 3.92 12.10
C ASP A 142 -37.03 4.80 12.86
N VAL A 143 -36.82 6.12 12.84
CA VAL A 143 -37.76 7.07 13.42
C VAL A 143 -39.08 7.10 12.64
N LEU A 144 -39.02 7.09 11.31
CA LEU A 144 -40.19 7.05 10.44
C LEU A 144 -40.94 5.71 10.53
N GLY A 145 -40.25 4.62 10.84
CA GLY A 145 -40.84 3.28 11.01
C GLY A 145 -41.47 3.02 12.38
N THR A 146 -41.29 3.92 13.35
CA THR A 146 -41.78 3.79 14.73
C THR A 146 -42.82 4.87 15.07
N SER A 147 -43.41 4.82 16.28
CA SER A 147 -44.38 5.84 16.75
C SER A 147 -43.78 7.23 17.01
N GLY A 148 -42.51 7.46 16.67
CA GLY A 148 -41.80 8.73 16.88
C GLY A 148 -42.13 9.81 15.84
N ALA A 149 -42.68 9.42 14.69
CA ALA A 149 -43.11 10.33 13.64
C ALA A 149 -44.66 10.46 13.64
N THR A 150 -45.16 11.70 13.69
CA THR A 150 -46.60 11.99 13.57
C THR A 150 -46.88 12.61 12.22
N LEU A 151 -47.89 12.09 11.51
CA LEU A 151 -48.34 12.65 10.24
C LEU A 151 -48.94 14.04 10.49
N VAL A 152 -48.50 15.05 9.73
CA VAL A 152 -49.07 16.39 9.82
C VAL A 152 -50.38 16.39 9.03
N PRO A 153 -51.51 16.79 9.64
CA PRO A 153 -52.80 16.81 8.94
C PRO A 153 -52.76 17.75 7.73
N GLU A 154 -53.37 17.33 6.61
CA GLU A 154 -53.51 18.19 5.44
C GLU A 154 -54.24 19.50 5.81
N SER A 155 -53.65 20.63 5.42
CA SER A 155 -54.27 21.94 5.52
C SER A 155 -54.92 22.34 4.19
N TYR A 156 -55.77 23.37 4.17
CA TYR A 156 -56.36 23.91 2.93
C TYR A 156 -55.32 24.48 1.94
N HIS A 157 -54.07 24.66 2.37
CA HIS A 157 -52.95 25.08 1.52
C HIS A 157 -51.99 23.91 1.27
N PRO A 158 -51.34 23.86 0.09
CA PRO A 158 -50.32 22.86 -0.20
C PRO A 158 -49.23 22.93 0.86
N GLN A 159 -49.02 21.81 1.55
CA GLN A 159 -47.97 21.71 2.54
C GLN A 159 -46.62 21.77 1.82
N VAL A 160 -45.78 22.74 2.16
CA VAL A 160 -44.45 22.93 1.52
C VAL A 160 -43.32 22.85 2.55
N ASP A 161 -43.69 22.88 3.81
CA ASP A 161 -42.82 22.88 4.98
C ASP A 161 -42.35 21.46 5.31
N GLY A 162 -41.09 21.17 5.00
CA GLY A 162 -40.45 19.89 5.24
C GLY A 162 -39.14 19.77 4.47
N TYR A 163 -38.44 18.65 4.65
CA TYR A 163 -37.28 18.31 3.83
C TYR A 163 -37.48 16.97 3.15
N ARG A 164 -37.35 16.95 1.81
CA ARG A 164 -37.51 15.74 1.00
C ARG A 164 -36.27 14.85 1.07
N VAL A 165 -36.48 13.55 1.30
CA VAL A 165 -35.47 12.49 1.36
C VAL A 165 -35.87 11.30 0.50
N VAL A 166 -34.91 10.53 -0.03
CA VAL A 166 -35.18 9.40 -0.94
C VAL A 166 -35.00 8.06 -0.25
N ARG A 167 -35.99 7.16 -0.28
CA ARG A 167 -35.87 5.87 0.42
C ARG A 167 -34.97 4.88 -0.33
N ARG A 168 -34.00 4.30 0.39
CA ARG A 168 -33.19 3.12 0.00
C ARG A 168 -33.23 2.11 1.16
N ARG A 169 -32.83 0.86 0.91
CA ARG A 169 -32.66 -0.18 1.94
C ARG A 169 -31.17 -0.44 2.20
N GLY A 170 -30.80 -0.60 3.46
CA GLY A 170 -29.61 -1.37 3.86
C GLY A 170 -28.50 -0.63 4.61
N ALA A 171 -28.61 0.67 4.89
CA ALA A 171 -27.61 1.37 5.69
C ALA A 171 -27.74 1.08 7.19
N THR A 172 -26.59 0.98 7.88
CA THR A 172 -26.47 0.85 9.34
C THR A 172 -25.40 1.80 9.86
N LEU A 173 -25.63 2.37 11.04
CA LEU A 173 -24.68 3.28 11.69
C LEU A 173 -23.68 2.46 12.53
N ASN A 174 -22.38 2.61 12.26
CA ASN A 174 -21.31 1.96 13.04
C ASN A 174 -21.02 2.73 14.35
N ASP A 175 -20.26 2.11 15.26
CA ASP A 175 -20.00 2.67 16.60
C ASP A 175 -19.23 4.00 16.54
N ASP A 176 -18.25 4.12 15.64
CA ASP A 176 -17.44 5.33 15.49
C ASP A 176 -18.26 6.51 14.95
N ALA A 177 -19.07 6.29 13.91
CA ALA A 177 -19.96 7.32 13.38
C ALA A 177 -21.05 7.67 14.40
N TYR A 178 -21.59 6.69 15.13
CA TYR A 178 -22.52 6.94 16.23
C TYR A 178 -21.90 7.85 17.29
N ALA A 179 -20.66 7.58 17.71
CA ALA A 179 -19.95 8.41 18.68
C ALA A 179 -19.70 9.84 18.15
N THR A 180 -19.26 9.98 16.90
CA THR A 180 -19.06 11.31 16.27
C THR A 180 -20.38 12.09 16.25
N TYR A 181 -21.47 11.49 15.74
CA TYR A 181 -22.75 12.17 15.64
C TYR A 181 -23.44 12.38 17.00
N MET A 182 -23.08 11.61 18.03
CA MET A 182 -23.51 11.87 19.41
C MET A 182 -22.96 13.21 19.90
N ASP A 183 -21.66 13.44 19.73
CA ASP A 183 -21.02 14.72 20.05
C ASP A 183 -21.57 15.86 19.18
N THR A 184 -21.77 15.62 17.89
CA THR A 184 -22.36 16.60 16.97
C THR A 184 -23.78 16.98 17.41
N CYS A 185 -24.66 16.01 17.70
CA CYS A 185 -26.04 16.27 18.13
C CYS A 185 -26.08 17.05 19.46
N ALA A 186 -25.21 16.71 20.41
CA ALA A 186 -25.07 17.45 21.65
C ALA A 186 -24.67 18.91 21.38
N LEU A 187 -23.68 19.14 20.53
CA LEU A 187 -23.21 20.48 20.21
C LEU A 187 -24.28 21.29 19.46
N ILE A 188 -24.95 20.71 18.45
CA ILE A 188 -26.08 21.34 17.73
C ILE A 188 -27.16 21.76 18.74
N SER A 189 -27.49 20.93 19.73
CA SER A 189 -28.54 21.29 20.70
C SER A 189 -28.18 22.54 21.51
N THR A 190 -26.90 22.76 21.82
CA THR A 190 -26.43 23.94 22.57
C THR A 190 -26.28 25.19 21.72
N THR A 191 -26.09 25.04 20.40
CA THR A 191 -25.89 26.13 19.44
C THR A 191 -27.09 26.33 18.52
N LEU A 192 -28.20 25.62 18.75
CA LEU A 192 -29.34 25.56 17.84
C LEU A 192 -29.89 26.94 17.51
N ASP A 193 -30.10 27.78 18.52
CA ASP A 193 -30.63 29.13 18.33
C ASP A 193 -29.77 29.96 17.37
N MET A 194 -28.45 29.77 17.43
CA MET A 194 -27.51 30.44 16.55
C MET A 194 -27.57 29.88 15.13
N ILE A 195 -27.62 28.56 14.97
CA ILE A 195 -27.79 27.93 13.65
C ILE A 195 -29.08 28.44 12.97
N LEU A 196 -30.19 28.45 13.70
CA LEU A 196 -31.49 28.91 13.20
C LEU A 196 -31.50 30.42 12.91
N ASP A 197 -30.94 31.23 13.81
CA ASP A 197 -30.84 32.68 13.61
C ASP A 197 -29.96 33.04 12.41
N THR A 198 -28.86 32.33 12.16
CA THR A 198 -28.03 32.56 10.97
C THR A 198 -28.75 32.17 9.69
N CYS A 199 -29.47 31.05 9.69
CA CYS A 199 -30.31 30.70 8.56
C CYS A 199 -31.37 31.79 8.28
N ASP A 200 -32.08 32.25 9.30
CA ASP A 200 -33.17 33.22 9.17
C ASP A 200 -32.68 34.64 8.84
N LYS A 201 -31.79 35.19 9.68
CA LYS A 201 -31.44 36.62 9.69
C LYS A 201 -30.27 36.95 8.78
N ASP A 202 -29.26 36.10 8.73
CA ASP A 202 -28.02 36.40 8.01
C ASP A 202 -28.04 35.87 6.58
N LEU A 203 -28.61 34.68 6.36
CA LEU A 203 -28.62 33.99 5.06
C LEU A 203 -29.92 34.17 4.27
N GLY A 204 -30.98 34.65 4.92
CA GLY A 204 -32.27 34.98 4.30
C GLY A 204 -33.23 33.80 4.08
N TYR A 205 -33.03 32.68 4.76
CA TYR A 205 -33.99 31.57 4.77
C TYR A 205 -35.16 31.86 5.74
N SER A 206 -36.19 31.04 5.70
CA SER A 206 -37.32 31.13 6.65
C SER A 206 -37.54 29.76 7.27
N VAL A 207 -36.78 29.44 8.33
CA VAL A 207 -36.65 28.08 8.85
C VAL A 207 -37.71 27.69 9.88
N THR A 208 -37.99 26.38 9.96
CA THR A 208 -38.84 25.79 11.00
C THR A 208 -38.10 25.71 12.34
N ARG A 209 -38.80 25.95 13.45
CA ARG A 209 -38.23 25.93 14.81
C ARG A 209 -38.88 24.92 15.76
N ASP A 210 -40.00 24.33 15.38
CA ASP A 210 -40.88 23.53 16.24
C ASP A 210 -40.57 22.02 16.23
N GLY A 211 -39.82 21.53 15.24
CA GLY A 211 -39.40 20.14 15.13
C GLY A 211 -38.89 19.81 13.73
N LEU A 212 -38.48 18.55 13.52
CA LEU A 212 -37.99 18.09 12.22
C LEU A 212 -39.17 17.60 11.35
N ARG A 213 -39.41 18.30 10.23
CA ARG A 213 -40.42 17.94 9.22
C ARG A 213 -39.78 17.24 8.03
N ILE A 214 -40.27 16.05 7.68
CA ILE A 214 -39.68 15.17 6.67
C ILE A 214 -40.73 14.73 5.66
N VAL A 215 -40.33 14.68 4.39
CA VAL A 215 -41.11 14.14 3.28
C VAL A 215 -40.32 13.02 2.63
N VAL A 216 -40.92 11.84 2.48
CA VAL A 216 -40.28 10.72 1.77
C VAL A 216 -40.69 10.79 0.30
N ASP A 217 -39.70 10.82 -0.59
CA ASP A 217 -39.93 10.92 -2.03
C ASP A 217 -40.80 9.76 -2.53
N GLY A 218 -41.86 10.10 -3.25
CA GLY A 218 -42.83 9.13 -3.77
C GLY A 218 -43.94 8.71 -2.80
N GLU A 219 -43.90 9.10 -1.52
CA GLU A 219 -45.00 8.84 -0.57
C GLU A 219 -46.05 9.96 -0.63
N LYS A 220 -47.25 9.59 -1.10
CA LYS A 220 -48.40 10.49 -1.19
C LYS A 220 -49.44 10.17 -0.13
N ALA A 221 -50.16 11.20 0.31
CA ALA A 221 -51.25 11.00 1.26
C ALA A 221 -52.35 10.12 0.63
N SER A 222 -53.01 9.29 1.45
CA SER A 222 -54.09 8.43 0.99
C SER A 222 -55.20 9.29 0.38
N ASP A 223 -55.60 8.99 -0.86
CA ASP A 223 -56.61 9.72 -1.65
C ASP A 223 -56.26 11.16 -2.08
N SER A 224 -54.99 11.58 -2.02
CA SER A 224 -54.58 12.92 -2.47
C SER A 224 -53.34 12.91 -3.39
N THR A 225 -53.17 13.97 -4.17
CA THR A 225 -51.95 14.20 -4.97
C THR A 225 -50.83 14.88 -4.17
N SER A 226 -51.07 15.17 -2.88
CA SER A 226 -50.15 15.91 -2.01
C SER A 226 -49.11 14.98 -1.38
N ASP A 227 -47.92 15.51 -1.14
CA ASP A 227 -46.83 14.78 -0.49
C ASP A 227 -47.14 14.61 1.01
N THR A 228 -46.81 13.45 1.57
CA THR A 228 -47.01 13.20 3.02
C THR A 228 -45.89 13.85 3.83
N VAL A 229 -46.26 14.69 4.80
CA VAL A 229 -45.31 15.32 5.72
C VAL A 229 -45.37 14.66 7.10
N TYR A 230 -44.21 14.18 7.56
CA TYR A 230 -44.01 13.62 8.89
C TYR A 230 -43.33 14.64 9.80
N MET A 231 -43.86 14.83 11.01
CA MET A 231 -43.26 15.64 12.06
C MET A 231 -42.66 14.74 13.13
N ILE A 232 -41.37 14.94 13.43
CA ILE A 232 -40.66 14.29 14.54
C ILE A 232 -40.54 15.33 15.66
N LYS A 233 -41.51 15.33 16.58
CA LYS A 233 -41.64 16.40 17.60
C LYS A 233 -40.47 16.45 18.59
N ASN A 234 -39.92 15.28 18.94
CA ASN A 234 -38.83 15.18 19.90
C ASN A 234 -37.47 15.16 19.18
N ALA A 235 -37.29 15.94 18.12
CA ALA A 235 -36.02 16.01 17.40
C ALA A 235 -35.62 17.47 17.15
N LEU A 236 -34.30 17.72 17.07
CA LEU A 236 -33.79 19.01 16.61
C LEU A 236 -34.27 19.26 15.16
N PRO A 237 -34.63 20.50 14.79
CA PRO A 237 -35.06 20.85 13.42
C PRO A 237 -33.90 20.86 12.41
N VAL A 238 -32.89 20.01 12.61
CA VAL A 238 -31.69 19.89 11.78
C VAL A 238 -31.61 18.45 11.29
N LEU A 239 -31.58 18.29 9.96
CA LEU A 239 -31.34 17.02 9.30
C LEU A 239 -29.84 16.82 9.09
N VAL A 240 -29.32 15.66 9.47
CA VAL A 240 -27.91 15.29 9.28
C VAL A 240 -27.82 14.34 8.09
N MET A 241 -27.08 14.72 7.05
CA MET A 241 -26.94 13.95 5.81
C MET A 241 -25.47 13.61 5.57
N PRO A 242 -24.99 12.45 6.05
CA PRO A 242 -23.66 11.95 5.76
C PRO A 242 -23.39 11.88 4.25
N PHE A 243 -22.18 12.23 3.82
CA PHE A 243 -21.83 12.19 2.39
C PHE A 243 -21.81 10.76 1.83
N TRP A 244 -21.41 9.78 2.65
CA TRP A 244 -21.50 8.34 2.38
C TRP A 244 -21.80 7.59 3.69
N ASP A 245 -22.00 6.27 3.60
CA ASP A 245 -22.35 5.45 4.75
C ASP A 245 -21.24 5.52 5.83
N ASN A 246 -21.62 5.85 7.07
CA ASN A 246 -20.70 6.03 8.20
C ASN A 246 -19.63 7.11 8.01
N ALA A 247 -19.84 8.08 7.12
CA ALA A 247 -18.95 9.24 7.02
C ALA A 247 -18.95 10.02 8.35
N SER A 248 -17.78 10.44 8.84
CA SER A 248 -17.64 11.36 9.98
C SER A 248 -17.95 12.82 9.62
N VAL A 249 -18.17 13.09 8.33
CA VAL A 249 -18.53 14.39 7.78
C VAL A 249 -19.88 14.31 7.09
N ALA A 250 -20.68 15.36 7.27
CA ALA A 250 -22.03 15.47 6.73
C ALA A 250 -22.31 16.87 6.21
N ARG A 251 -23.34 16.95 5.37
CA ARG A 251 -24.06 18.20 5.12
C ARG A 251 -25.32 18.23 5.99
N TYR A 252 -25.82 19.41 6.24
CA TYR A 252 -26.94 19.63 7.14
C TYR A 252 -28.01 20.46 6.43
N ALA A 253 -29.27 20.22 6.80
CA ALA A 253 -30.38 21.02 6.34
C ALA A 253 -31.31 21.39 7.49
N VAL A 254 -31.80 22.63 7.47
CA VAL A 254 -32.95 23.02 8.26
C VAL A 254 -34.13 23.26 7.31
N PRO A 255 -35.27 22.57 7.47
CA PRO A 255 -36.45 22.79 6.65
C PRO A 255 -36.95 24.23 6.70
N GLY A 256 -37.40 24.76 5.57
CA GLY A 256 -38.05 26.07 5.49
C GLY A 256 -39.56 25.97 5.65
N THR A 257 -40.18 27.04 6.14
CA THR A 257 -41.64 27.23 6.21
C THR A 257 -42.24 27.63 4.86
N ASP A 258 -41.42 28.07 3.91
CA ASP A 258 -41.81 28.58 2.60
C ASP A 258 -41.42 27.65 1.44
N GLY A 259 -41.02 26.41 1.75
CA GLY A 259 -40.65 25.39 0.76
C GLY A 259 -39.17 25.32 0.42
N SER A 260 -38.36 26.33 0.76
CA SER A 260 -36.90 26.24 0.66
C SER A 260 -36.32 25.48 1.87
N ALA A 261 -34.99 25.35 1.94
CA ALA A 261 -34.31 24.80 3.11
C ALA A 261 -32.93 25.45 3.25
N CYS A 262 -32.51 25.75 4.47
CA CYS A 262 -31.16 26.25 4.72
C CYS A 262 -30.17 25.09 4.66
N MET A 263 -29.32 25.06 3.64
CA MET A 263 -28.26 24.06 3.48
C MET A 263 -26.94 24.60 4.02
N PHE A 264 -26.24 23.82 4.85
CA PHE A 264 -24.99 24.24 5.46
C PHE A 264 -24.09 23.05 5.81
N ARG A 265 -22.85 23.37 6.18
CA ARG A 265 -21.86 22.42 6.70
C ARG A 265 -21.43 22.85 8.09
N LEU A 266 -21.21 21.88 8.96
CA LEU A 266 -20.68 22.11 10.30
C LEU A 266 -19.24 21.61 10.35
N THR A 267 -18.32 22.45 10.83
CA THR A 267 -16.88 22.18 10.86
C THR A 267 -16.27 22.50 12.23
N GLY A 268 -14.99 22.18 12.41
CA GLY A 268 -14.29 22.35 13.69
C GLY A 268 -14.82 21.39 14.73
N LYS A 269 -15.24 21.93 15.89
CA LYS A 269 -15.68 21.10 17.04
C LYS A 269 -16.89 20.20 16.77
N TYR A 270 -17.64 20.43 15.68
CA TYR A 270 -18.71 19.52 15.26
C TYR A 270 -18.21 18.23 14.64
N VAL A 271 -17.02 18.25 14.01
CA VAL A 271 -16.41 17.10 13.33
C VAL A 271 -15.44 16.40 14.28
N ASP A 272 -14.68 17.17 15.04
CA ASP A 272 -13.74 16.63 16.04
C ASP A 272 -13.86 17.44 17.34
N SER A 273 -14.54 16.85 18.31
CA SER A 273 -14.76 17.43 19.64
C SER A 273 -13.47 17.58 20.45
N THR A 274 -12.39 16.88 20.07
CA THR A 274 -11.10 16.87 20.79
C THR A 274 -10.18 18.04 20.41
N LEU A 275 -10.51 18.79 19.36
CA LEU A 275 -9.74 19.95 18.92
C LEU A 275 -9.63 21.01 20.02
N THR A 276 -8.43 21.17 20.60
CA THR A 276 -8.16 22.15 21.66
C THR A 276 -8.32 23.59 21.18
N ASP A 277 -7.78 23.90 20.00
CA ASP A 277 -7.81 25.23 19.40
C ASP A 277 -8.97 25.41 18.41
N GLY A 278 -9.81 24.38 18.25
CA GLY A 278 -10.97 24.40 17.36
C GLY A 278 -12.15 25.18 17.97
N PHE A 279 -12.93 25.80 17.09
CA PHE A 279 -14.25 26.34 17.42
C PHE A 279 -15.32 25.69 16.53
N PRO A 280 -16.58 25.62 16.97
CA PRO A 280 -17.67 25.10 16.16
C PRO A 280 -18.12 26.14 15.14
N ALA A 281 -17.89 25.83 13.87
CA ALA A 281 -18.18 26.72 12.76
C ALA A 281 -19.30 26.17 11.87
N MET A 282 -20.09 27.09 11.31
CA MET A 282 -21.12 26.82 10.31
C MET A 282 -20.73 27.50 9.00
N LEU A 283 -20.70 26.74 7.92
CA LEU A 283 -20.43 27.20 6.56
C LEU A 283 -21.71 27.13 5.73
N ALA A 284 -22.10 28.23 5.09
CA ALA A 284 -23.32 28.28 4.30
C ALA A 284 -23.27 29.32 3.18
N VAL A 285 -24.26 29.28 2.29
CA VAL A 285 -24.43 30.24 1.19
C VAL A 285 -25.78 30.94 1.31
N ASN A 286 -25.80 32.23 0.95
CA ASN A 286 -27.01 33.05 0.93
C ASN A 286 -28.10 32.40 0.07
N ARG A 287 -29.34 32.45 0.56
CA ARG A 287 -30.51 31.91 -0.14
C ARG A 287 -30.65 32.44 -1.56
N SER A 288 -30.57 33.76 -1.73
CA SER A 288 -30.76 34.43 -3.02
C SER A 288 -29.79 33.91 -4.08
N VAL A 289 -28.55 33.64 -3.71
CA VAL A 289 -27.52 33.10 -4.61
C VAL A 289 -27.81 31.65 -4.96
N ARG A 290 -28.03 30.79 -3.96
CA ARG A 290 -28.30 29.36 -4.17
C ARG A 290 -29.53 29.17 -5.05
N GLU A 291 -30.63 29.85 -4.73
CA GLU A 291 -31.88 29.70 -5.47
C GLU A 291 -31.77 30.20 -6.91
N TYR A 292 -31.21 31.40 -7.10
CA TYR A 292 -31.00 31.99 -8.42
C TYR A 292 -30.13 31.12 -9.31
N LEU A 293 -28.98 30.64 -8.81
CA LEU A 293 -28.06 29.82 -9.60
C LEU A 293 -28.67 28.46 -9.94
N THR A 294 -29.36 27.83 -8.99
CA THR A 294 -30.05 26.55 -9.22
C THR A 294 -31.10 26.70 -10.34
N GLN A 295 -31.94 27.74 -10.27
CA GLN A 295 -32.94 28.02 -11.32
C GLN A 295 -32.29 28.38 -12.66
N LYS A 296 -31.21 29.18 -12.66
CA LYS A 296 -30.47 29.58 -13.85
C LYS A 296 -29.84 28.38 -14.56
N TRP A 297 -29.15 27.51 -13.82
CA TRP A 297 -28.47 26.35 -14.39
C TRP A 297 -29.44 25.26 -14.87
N LEU A 298 -30.55 25.05 -14.16
CA LEU A 298 -31.62 24.16 -14.62
C LEU A 298 -32.51 24.78 -15.71
N GLN A 299 -32.27 26.05 -16.08
CA GLN A 299 -33.10 26.81 -17.03
C GLN A 299 -34.58 26.82 -16.65
N ALA A 300 -34.86 26.88 -15.34
CA ALA A 300 -36.18 26.76 -14.74
C ALA A 300 -36.58 28.03 -13.97
N PRO A 301 -36.78 29.18 -14.65
CA PRO A 301 -37.10 30.45 -13.98
C PRO A 301 -38.45 30.42 -13.24
N ASN A 302 -39.36 29.53 -13.64
CA ASN A 302 -40.67 29.35 -13.02
C ASN A 302 -40.70 28.18 -12.02
N GLY A 303 -39.55 27.54 -11.74
CA GLY A 303 -39.45 26.44 -10.80
C GLY A 303 -39.79 26.90 -9.37
N LYS A 304 -40.50 26.05 -8.62
CA LYS A 304 -40.96 26.36 -7.26
C LYS A 304 -40.22 25.52 -6.24
N TRP A 305 -39.77 26.16 -5.16
CA TRP A 305 -39.18 25.44 -4.02
C TRP A 305 -40.29 24.79 -3.19
N ARG A 306 -40.17 23.49 -2.95
CA ARG A 306 -41.05 22.74 -2.03
C ARG A 306 -40.21 21.69 -1.32
N HIS A 307 -40.42 21.53 -0.02
CA HIS A 307 -39.72 20.55 0.80
C HIS A 307 -38.17 20.59 0.67
N GLY A 308 -37.60 21.78 0.51
CA GLY A 308 -36.17 22.01 0.34
C GLY A 308 -35.59 21.73 -1.06
N TRP A 309 -36.41 21.29 -2.01
CA TRP A 309 -36.02 20.93 -3.37
C TRP A 309 -36.68 21.85 -4.40
N LEU A 310 -36.04 22.05 -5.56
CA LEU A 310 -36.62 22.82 -6.66
C LEU A 310 -37.45 21.90 -7.56
N HIS A 311 -38.76 22.14 -7.63
CA HIS A 311 -39.66 21.44 -8.52
C HIS A 311 -39.70 22.14 -9.88
N VAL A 312 -39.36 21.40 -10.93
CA VAL A 312 -39.30 21.87 -12.33
C VAL A 312 -40.31 21.09 -13.17
N GLY A 313 -41.24 21.79 -13.82
CA GLY A 313 -42.27 21.20 -14.68
C GLY A 313 -43.35 22.22 -15.05
N ASN A 314 -44.26 21.83 -15.96
CA ASN A 314 -45.31 22.72 -16.48
C ASN A 314 -46.67 22.57 -15.74
N GLY A 315 -46.72 21.90 -14.59
CA GLY A 315 -47.95 21.68 -13.83
C GLY A 315 -48.79 20.48 -14.26
N ASP A 316 -48.52 19.89 -15.44
CA ASP A 316 -49.18 18.67 -15.93
C ASP A 316 -48.24 17.45 -15.77
N GLU A 317 -48.47 16.71 -14.68
CA GLU A 317 -48.06 15.31 -14.39
C GLU A 317 -46.57 14.89 -14.37
N SER A 318 -45.60 15.69 -14.84
CA SER A 318 -44.17 15.38 -14.62
C SER A 318 -43.39 16.59 -14.07
N GLU A 319 -43.65 16.94 -12.80
CA GLU A 319 -42.72 17.77 -12.03
C GLU A 319 -41.52 16.91 -11.59
N THR A 320 -40.31 17.30 -11.96
CA THR A 320 -39.07 16.70 -11.45
C THR A 320 -38.54 17.57 -10.32
N ALA A 321 -38.35 16.97 -9.14
CA ALA A 321 -37.73 17.63 -8.00
C ALA A 321 -36.21 17.51 -8.08
N TYR A 322 -35.50 18.62 -7.88
CA TYR A 322 -34.04 18.68 -7.83
C TYR A 322 -33.57 19.15 -6.46
N PHE A 323 -32.76 18.32 -5.81
CA PHE A 323 -31.92 18.74 -4.71
C PHE A 323 -30.89 19.77 -5.20
N SER A 324 -30.45 20.67 -4.31
CA SER A 324 -29.38 21.62 -4.58
C SER A 324 -28.54 21.89 -3.34
N ASP A 325 -27.24 21.64 -3.46
CA ASP A 325 -26.18 21.98 -2.51
C ASP A 325 -25.01 22.58 -3.29
N VAL A 326 -24.78 23.87 -3.09
CA VAL A 326 -23.82 24.67 -3.86
C VAL A 326 -23.03 25.54 -2.89
N ILE A 327 -21.71 25.39 -2.90
CA ILE A 327 -20.82 26.09 -1.97
C ILE A 327 -19.43 26.22 -2.57
N SER A 328 -18.80 27.37 -2.36
CA SER A 328 -17.42 27.62 -2.78
C SER A 328 -16.64 28.35 -1.69
N SER A 329 -15.49 27.83 -1.28
CA SER A 329 -14.57 28.53 -0.40
C SER A 329 -13.63 29.48 -1.16
N ASP A 330 -13.68 29.50 -2.49
CA ASP A 330 -12.93 30.45 -3.31
C ASP A 330 -13.57 31.85 -3.24
N PRO A 331 -12.91 32.86 -2.65
CA PRO A 331 -13.42 34.23 -2.60
C PRO A 331 -13.52 34.87 -4.00
N ALA A 332 -12.79 34.35 -4.99
CA ALA A 332 -12.87 34.78 -6.38
C ALA A 332 -13.90 33.99 -7.21
N SER A 333 -14.79 33.24 -6.56
CA SER A 333 -15.82 32.46 -7.24
C SER A 333 -16.62 33.32 -8.23
N ILE A 334 -16.56 32.94 -9.50
CA ILE A 334 -17.11 33.69 -10.64
C ILE A 334 -18.63 33.90 -10.51
N ASP A 335 -19.32 32.99 -9.82
CA ASP A 335 -20.78 32.98 -9.69
C ASP A 335 -21.29 33.51 -8.32
N GLY A 336 -20.40 34.04 -7.47
CA GLY A 336 -20.79 34.56 -6.15
C GLY A 336 -21.17 33.47 -5.14
N LEU A 337 -20.74 32.22 -5.38
CA LEU A 337 -20.95 31.06 -4.50
C LEU A 337 -20.12 31.08 -3.21
N THR A 338 -19.48 32.21 -2.91
CA THR A 338 -18.57 32.34 -1.77
C THR A 338 -19.30 31.98 -0.48
N GLN A 339 -18.78 30.97 0.20
CA GLN A 339 -19.28 30.52 1.47
C GLN A 339 -19.05 31.60 2.53
N ARG A 340 -19.98 31.69 3.46
CA ARG A 340 -19.89 32.52 4.66
C ARG A 340 -19.67 31.59 5.85
N GLU A 341 -18.78 31.98 6.75
CA GLU A 341 -18.42 31.19 7.92
C GLU A 341 -18.86 31.90 9.20
N PHE A 342 -19.52 31.17 10.08
CA PHE A 342 -20.06 31.69 11.34
C PHE A 342 -19.55 30.85 12.50
N ASN A 343 -18.98 31.51 13.50
CA ASN A 343 -18.68 30.87 14.78
C ASN A 343 -19.98 30.74 15.58
N THR A 344 -20.44 29.49 15.73
CA THR A 344 -21.75 29.20 16.34
C THR A 344 -21.79 29.40 17.86
N LEU A 345 -20.63 29.49 18.53
CA LEU A 345 -20.55 29.83 19.95
C LEU A 345 -20.53 31.34 20.18
N THR A 346 -19.70 32.08 19.45
CA THR A 346 -19.56 33.54 19.64
C THR A 346 -20.63 34.34 18.90
N LYS A 347 -21.39 33.70 18.00
CA LYS A 347 -22.41 34.30 17.16
C LYS A 347 -21.86 35.40 16.24
N GLN A 348 -20.65 35.20 15.74
CA GLN A 348 -19.98 36.14 14.85
C GLN A 348 -19.69 35.50 13.51
N GLU A 349 -19.94 36.26 12.44
CA GLU A 349 -19.44 35.95 11.10
C GLU A 349 -17.94 36.25 11.04
N LEU A 350 -17.19 35.37 10.39
CA LEU A 350 -15.75 35.48 10.20
C LEU A 350 -15.44 36.00 8.79
N ASP A 351 -14.48 36.92 8.68
CA ASP A 351 -14.09 37.50 7.39
C ASP A 351 -13.05 36.63 6.67
N CYS A 352 -13.52 35.58 5.99
CA CYS A 352 -12.67 34.67 5.23
C CYS A 352 -12.11 35.26 3.94
N VAL A 353 -12.66 36.39 3.49
CA VAL A 353 -12.29 37.03 2.22
C VAL A 353 -11.08 37.92 2.44
N ASN A 354 -11.14 38.81 3.44
CA ASN A 354 -10.06 39.76 3.72
C ASN A 354 -9.07 39.22 4.76
N ASN A 355 -9.50 38.35 5.68
CA ASN A 355 -8.65 37.79 6.72
C ASN A 355 -8.78 36.26 6.84
N ARG A 356 -8.26 35.55 5.83
CA ARG A 356 -8.27 34.07 5.77
C ARG A 356 -7.67 33.35 6.98
N LYS A 357 -6.89 34.02 7.83
CA LYS A 357 -6.33 33.45 9.07
C LYS A 357 -7.36 33.34 10.20
N GLU A 358 -8.44 34.13 10.15
CA GLU A 358 -9.53 34.08 11.13
C GLU A 358 -10.46 32.88 10.90
N CYS A 359 -10.51 32.37 9.67
CA CYS A 359 -11.40 31.28 9.30
C CYS A 359 -10.83 29.90 9.58
N PHE A 360 -11.72 28.98 9.93
CA PHE A 360 -11.34 27.64 10.31
C PHE A 360 -10.85 26.88 9.08
N THR A 361 -9.61 26.41 9.17
CA THR A 361 -9.08 25.43 8.21
C THR A 361 -9.07 24.10 8.91
N SER A 362 -10.17 23.36 8.80
CA SER A 362 -10.27 22.00 9.32
C SER A 362 -9.27 21.11 8.59
N SER A 363 -8.41 20.42 9.35
CA SER A 363 -7.82 19.20 8.84
C SER A 363 -8.71 18.02 9.16
N VAL A 364 -8.91 17.14 8.19
CA VAL A 364 -9.56 15.85 8.39
C VAL A 364 -8.44 14.82 8.50
N SER A 365 -8.36 14.15 9.64
CA SER A 365 -7.42 13.06 9.83
C SER A 365 -8.14 11.72 9.67
N GLN A 366 -7.57 10.84 8.87
CA GLN A 366 -8.03 9.47 8.68
C GLN A 366 -6.89 8.53 8.98
N THR A 367 -7.19 7.42 9.65
CA THR A 367 -6.18 6.47 10.11
C THR A 367 -6.45 5.08 9.53
N TRP A 368 -5.37 4.33 9.29
CA TRP A 368 -5.40 2.94 8.88
C TRP A 368 -4.48 2.13 9.79
N GLY A 369 -5.10 1.41 10.70
CA GLY A 369 -4.49 0.90 11.91
C GLY A 369 -3.85 2.01 12.75
N ASP A 370 -2.88 1.60 13.56
CA ASP A 370 -2.02 2.47 14.34
C ASP A 370 -0.81 3.00 13.54
N LYS A 371 -0.55 2.44 12.35
CA LYS A 371 0.69 2.68 11.59
C LYS A 371 0.59 3.74 10.50
N MET A 372 -0.60 4.00 9.97
CA MET A 372 -0.78 4.89 8.82
C MET A 372 -1.84 5.94 9.13
N SER A 373 -1.54 7.20 8.83
CA SER A 373 -2.53 8.27 8.93
C SER A 373 -2.37 9.24 7.79
N THR A 374 -3.48 9.77 7.29
CA THR A 374 -3.48 10.86 6.32
C THR A 374 -4.25 12.01 6.91
N GLU A 375 -3.62 13.17 6.96
CA GLU A 375 -4.21 14.43 7.39
C GLU A 375 -4.37 15.33 6.16
N GLU A 376 -5.61 15.66 5.82
CA GLU A 376 -5.93 16.55 4.71
C GLU A 376 -6.45 17.87 5.22
N ARG A 377 -5.75 18.94 4.87
CA ARG A 377 -6.17 20.31 5.09
C ARG A 377 -6.70 20.88 3.78
N GLU A 378 -7.99 21.12 3.72
CA GLU A 378 -8.61 21.74 2.56
C GLU A 378 -8.18 23.21 2.46
N LEU A 379 -7.64 23.60 1.30
CA LEU A 379 -7.22 24.97 1.03
C LEU A 379 -8.36 25.72 0.32
N THR A 380 -8.84 25.16 -0.79
CA THR A 380 -9.99 25.72 -1.54
C THR A 380 -10.91 24.60 -1.97
N MET A 381 -12.21 24.85 -1.96
CA MET A 381 -13.23 23.90 -2.39
C MET A 381 -14.30 24.60 -3.20
N THR A 382 -14.80 23.95 -4.24
CA THR A 382 -16.08 24.26 -4.84
C THR A 382 -16.84 22.96 -5.02
N SER A 383 -18.03 22.89 -4.45
CA SER A 383 -18.92 21.74 -4.47
C SER A 383 -20.27 22.19 -5.01
N ILE A 384 -20.69 21.61 -6.12
CA ILE A 384 -21.97 21.85 -6.78
C ILE A 384 -22.63 20.49 -6.95
N THR A 385 -23.76 20.28 -6.31
CA THR A 385 -24.57 19.07 -6.47
C THR A 385 -26.01 19.50 -6.67
N ILE A 386 -26.50 19.35 -7.90
CA ILE A 386 -27.90 19.56 -8.24
C ILE A 386 -28.41 18.29 -8.89
N ALA A 387 -29.30 17.56 -8.22
CA ALA A 387 -29.63 16.20 -8.63
C ALA A 387 -31.10 15.88 -8.38
N SER A 388 -31.72 15.14 -9.29
CA SER A 388 -33.03 14.52 -9.05
C SER A 388 -32.93 13.31 -8.12
N SER A 389 -34.05 12.75 -7.67
CA SER A 389 -34.06 11.49 -6.89
C SER A 389 -33.51 10.30 -7.67
N GLN A 390 -33.52 10.38 -9.01
CA GLN A 390 -32.90 9.41 -9.91
C GLN A 390 -31.40 9.70 -10.16
N HIS A 391 -30.82 10.68 -9.45
CA HIS A 391 -29.41 11.07 -9.57
C HIS A 391 -29.04 11.56 -10.96
N PHE A 392 -29.95 12.31 -11.58
CA PHE A 392 -29.69 13.00 -12.84
C PHE A 392 -29.60 14.50 -12.59
N GLY A 393 -28.55 15.15 -13.09
CA GLY A 393 -28.36 16.59 -12.93
C GLY A 393 -26.90 17.04 -13.10
N PHE A 394 -26.49 18.03 -12.31
CA PHE A 394 -25.14 18.60 -12.32
C PHE A 394 -24.36 18.18 -11.08
N PHE A 395 -23.11 17.78 -11.31
CA PHE A 395 -22.16 17.46 -10.25
C PHE A 395 -20.80 18.04 -10.59
N LEU A 396 -20.24 18.79 -9.65
CA LEU A 396 -18.86 19.25 -9.65
C LEU A 396 -18.34 19.23 -8.23
N PHE A 397 -17.20 18.59 -8.04
CA PHE A 397 -16.40 18.76 -6.84
C PHE A 397 -14.96 19.07 -7.27
N THR A 398 -14.51 20.27 -6.94
CA THR A 398 -13.11 20.66 -7.12
C THR A 398 -12.55 21.09 -5.78
N SER A 399 -11.40 20.54 -5.42
CA SER A 399 -10.73 20.90 -4.17
C SER A 399 -9.22 20.98 -4.40
N THR A 400 -8.58 21.94 -3.76
CA THR A 400 -7.13 21.95 -3.56
C THR A 400 -6.87 21.76 -2.08
N PHE A 401 -5.96 20.85 -1.76
CA PHE A 401 -5.69 20.45 -0.39
C PHE A 401 -4.20 20.26 -0.16
N GLU A 402 -3.81 20.41 1.09
CA GLU A 402 -2.51 20.02 1.61
C GLU A 402 -2.68 18.70 2.35
N ARG A 403 -2.05 17.64 1.84
CA ARG A 403 -2.12 16.29 2.39
C ARG A 403 -0.81 15.95 3.07
N THR A 404 -0.87 15.62 4.35
CA THR A 404 0.24 15.07 5.13
C THR A 404 -0.01 13.60 5.37
N VAL A 405 0.78 12.74 4.73
CA VAL A 405 0.76 11.30 4.92
C VAL A 405 1.81 10.94 5.97
N ARG A 406 1.43 10.18 7.00
CA ARG A 406 2.32 9.66 8.03
C ARG A 406 2.31 8.14 8.02
N VAL A 407 3.50 7.55 8.08
CA VAL A 407 3.71 6.10 8.13
C VAL A 407 4.72 5.79 9.22
N ILE A 408 4.34 4.92 10.15
CA ILE A 408 5.22 4.45 11.22
C ILE A 408 6.09 3.31 10.68
N TYR A 409 7.40 3.49 10.76
CA TYR A 409 8.37 2.46 10.43
C TYR A 409 8.55 1.52 11.62
N ASP A 410 8.10 0.27 11.48
CA ASP A 410 8.09 -0.72 12.56
C ASP A 410 9.10 -1.86 12.35
N TRP A 411 9.10 -2.82 13.27
CA TRP A 411 10.00 -3.98 13.21
C TRP A 411 9.66 -4.92 12.05
N GLU A 412 8.39 -5.04 11.66
CA GLU A 412 7.95 -5.86 10.52
C GLU A 412 8.54 -5.30 9.22
N THR A 413 8.44 -3.98 9.04
CA THR A 413 9.03 -3.24 7.93
C THR A 413 10.55 -3.34 7.93
N LEU A 414 11.18 -3.28 9.11
CA LEU A 414 12.63 -3.47 9.24
C LEU A 414 13.08 -4.86 8.74
N ILE A 415 12.40 -5.92 9.17
CA ILE A 415 12.72 -7.29 8.74
C ILE A 415 12.53 -7.43 7.23
N ALA A 416 11.46 -6.87 6.67
CA ALA A 416 11.21 -6.88 5.24
C ALA A 416 12.35 -6.19 4.47
N ASN A 417 12.70 -4.96 4.86
CA ASN A 417 13.75 -4.18 4.20
C ASN A 417 15.14 -4.81 4.30
N VAL A 418 15.52 -5.36 5.47
CA VAL A 418 16.81 -6.04 5.62
C VAL A 418 16.87 -7.29 4.74
N SER A 419 15.79 -8.07 4.70
CA SER A 419 15.72 -9.30 3.92
C SER A 419 15.78 -9.04 2.42
N LEU A 420 15.04 -8.03 1.94
CA LEU A 420 15.07 -7.60 0.55
C LEU A 420 16.39 -6.93 0.18
N GLY A 421 16.96 -6.11 1.07
CA GLY A 421 18.28 -5.50 0.90
C GLY A 421 19.37 -6.54 0.71
N MET A 422 19.39 -7.60 1.54
CA MET A 422 20.32 -8.71 1.37
C MET A 422 20.11 -9.45 0.04
N LEU A 423 18.85 -9.67 -0.37
CA LEU A 423 18.54 -10.26 -1.66
C LEU A 423 19.07 -9.41 -2.83
N LEU A 424 18.88 -8.09 -2.77
CA LEU A 424 19.35 -7.15 -3.78
C LEU A 424 20.87 -7.09 -3.86
N VAL A 425 21.56 -7.02 -2.73
CA VAL A 425 23.03 -7.06 -2.70
C VAL A 425 23.53 -8.34 -3.38
N ARG A 426 22.98 -9.51 -3.02
CA ARG A 426 23.35 -10.78 -3.67
C ARG A 426 23.07 -10.78 -5.17
N TRP A 427 21.97 -10.16 -5.59
CA TRP A 427 21.65 -10.05 -7.01
C TRP A 427 22.64 -9.15 -7.75
N ILE A 428 22.98 -7.97 -7.21
CA ILE A 428 23.99 -7.06 -7.78
C ILE A 428 25.34 -7.76 -7.90
N VAL A 429 25.74 -8.48 -6.85
CA VAL A 429 27.01 -9.21 -6.78
C VAL A 429 27.03 -10.35 -7.81
N ALA A 430 25.93 -11.08 -7.97
CA ALA A 430 25.77 -12.08 -9.02
C ALA A 430 25.93 -11.49 -10.42
N MET A 431 25.27 -10.35 -10.70
CA MET A 431 25.40 -9.65 -11.99
C MET A 431 26.83 -9.16 -12.22
N ALA A 432 27.44 -8.53 -11.21
CA ALA A 432 28.82 -8.04 -11.27
C ALA A 432 29.82 -9.17 -11.53
N ALA A 433 29.66 -10.32 -10.86
CA ALA A 433 30.50 -11.50 -11.06
C ALA A 433 30.39 -12.04 -12.49
N LEU A 434 29.18 -12.11 -13.06
CA LEU A 434 28.95 -12.54 -14.44
C LEU A 434 29.60 -11.58 -15.45
N HIS A 435 29.44 -10.28 -15.27
CA HIS A 435 30.07 -9.28 -16.14
C HIS A 435 31.60 -9.31 -16.05
N ARG A 436 32.14 -9.41 -14.83
CA ARG A 436 33.59 -9.47 -14.60
C ARG A 436 34.20 -10.74 -15.20
N GLY A 437 33.52 -11.88 -15.10
CA GLY A 437 33.93 -13.12 -15.75
C GLY A 437 34.07 -12.98 -17.27
N PHE A 438 33.13 -12.27 -17.90
CA PHE A 438 33.19 -11.96 -19.31
C PHE A 438 34.32 -10.98 -19.66
N TYR A 439 34.45 -9.86 -18.93
CA TYR A 439 35.49 -8.86 -19.21
C TYR A 439 36.91 -9.43 -19.02
N GLN A 440 37.07 -10.41 -18.14
CA GLN A 440 38.31 -11.16 -17.95
C GLN A 440 38.54 -12.24 -19.04
N GLY A 441 37.64 -12.39 -20.01
CA GLY A 441 37.73 -13.41 -21.06
C GLY A 441 37.64 -14.85 -20.52
N ARG A 442 36.93 -15.03 -19.40
CA ARG A 442 36.78 -16.34 -18.72
C ARG A 442 35.42 -16.98 -18.94
N SER A 443 34.40 -16.20 -19.29
CA SER A 443 33.06 -16.71 -19.60
C SER A 443 32.43 -16.00 -20.79
N GLU A 444 31.40 -16.62 -21.36
CA GLU A 444 30.49 -15.92 -22.27
C GLU A 444 29.69 -14.85 -21.52
N TRP A 445 29.04 -13.95 -22.29
CA TRP A 445 28.17 -12.93 -21.72
C TRP A 445 26.82 -13.53 -21.33
N PHE A 446 26.61 -13.69 -20.03
CA PHE A 446 25.33 -14.13 -19.47
C PHE A 446 24.50 -12.97 -18.96
N ILE A 447 23.19 -13.15 -19.08
CA ILE A 447 22.18 -12.20 -18.66
C ILE A 447 21.91 -12.40 -17.17
N GLY A 448 22.06 -11.35 -16.38
CA GLY A 448 22.01 -11.40 -14.91
C GLY A 448 20.62 -11.26 -14.28
N GLY A 449 19.62 -12.04 -14.71
CA GLY A 449 18.24 -11.95 -14.18
C GLY A 449 18.05 -12.37 -12.72
N LEU A 450 16.85 -12.19 -12.18
CA LEU A 450 16.42 -12.68 -10.85
C LEU A 450 16.68 -14.18 -10.70
N GLY A 451 16.66 -14.93 -11.81
CA GLY A 451 17.10 -16.32 -11.87
C GLY A 451 18.46 -16.56 -11.20
N CYS A 452 19.41 -15.63 -11.25
CA CYS A 452 20.75 -15.77 -10.66
C CYS A 452 20.73 -15.99 -9.15
N VAL A 453 19.72 -15.49 -8.44
CA VAL A 453 19.57 -15.67 -6.99
C VAL A 453 18.57 -16.76 -6.63
N SER A 454 18.05 -17.50 -7.62
CA SER A 454 17.02 -18.52 -7.41
C SER A 454 17.48 -19.69 -6.52
N GLY A 455 18.77 -20.02 -6.49
CA GLY A 455 19.35 -21.03 -5.59
C GLY A 455 19.69 -20.52 -4.20
N SER A 456 19.65 -19.20 -3.99
CA SER A 456 19.97 -18.56 -2.70
C SER A 456 18.93 -18.89 -1.63
N ARG A 457 19.38 -19.10 -0.39
CA ARG A 457 18.48 -19.28 0.76
C ARG A 457 17.60 -18.05 0.99
N SER A 458 18.15 -16.85 0.80
CA SER A 458 17.40 -15.58 1.00
C SER A 458 16.21 -15.46 0.06
N PHE A 459 16.33 -15.96 -1.17
CA PHE A 459 15.21 -15.94 -2.12
C PHE A 459 14.19 -17.04 -1.82
N ASN A 460 14.64 -18.28 -1.55
CA ASN A 460 13.73 -19.40 -1.30
C ASN A 460 12.95 -19.29 0.02
N MET A 461 13.53 -18.65 1.05
CA MET A 461 12.87 -18.44 2.34
C MET A 461 12.08 -17.13 2.39
N LEU A 462 12.09 -16.33 1.32
CA LEU A 462 11.41 -15.03 1.30
C LEU A 462 9.93 -15.10 1.71
N PRO A 463 9.12 -16.09 1.26
CA PRO A 463 7.73 -16.19 1.69
C PRO A 463 7.58 -16.41 3.20
N MET A 464 8.54 -17.07 3.85
CA MET A 464 8.52 -17.32 5.30
C MET A 464 8.99 -16.09 6.07
N VAL A 465 10.03 -15.41 5.58
CA VAL A 465 10.61 -14.24 6.24
C VAL A 465 9.69 -13.03 6.16
N LEU A 466 8.93 -12.89 5.07
CA LEU A 466 7.96 -11.80 4.88
C LEU A 466 6.58 -12.09 5.47
N LEU A 467 6.36 -13.24 6.15
CA LEU A 467 5.07 -13.55 6.79
C LEU A 467 4.54 -12.42 7.69
N PRO A 468 5.36 -11.77 8.55
CA PRO A 468 4.86 -10.69 9.41
C PRO A 468 4.29 -9.50 8.61
N HIS A 469 4.88 -9.19 7.46
CA HIS A 469 4.47 -8.05 6.63
C HIS A 469 3.46 -8.43 5.54
N LEU A 470 3.17 -9.72 5.36
CA LEU A 470 2.41 -10.24 4.23
C LEU A 470 0.97 -9.70 4.15
N LYS A 471 0.34 -9.37 5.29
CA LYS A 471 -0.99 -8.72 5.28
C LYS A 471 -0.94 -7.37 4.56
N VAL A 472 0.06 -6.55 4.85
CA VAL A 472 0.27 -5.22 4.24
C VAL A 472 0.66 -5.38 2.77
N THR A 473 1.51 -6.37 2.45
CA THR A 473 1.87 -6.73 1.07
C THR A 473 0.64 -7.07 0.21
N ILE A 474 -0.26 -7.93 0.72
CA ILE A 474 -1.48 -8.33 0.02
C ILE A 474 -2.49 -7.18 -0.06
N ALA A 475 -2.65 -6.42 1.01
CA ALA A 475 -3.50 -5.23 1.01
C ALA A 475 -3.02 -4.21 -0.03
N SER A 476 -1.70 -4.00 -0.15
CA SER A 476 -1.11 -3.10 -1.15
C SER A 476 -1.44 -3.54 -2.58
N PHE A 477 -1.41 -4.85 -2.87
CA PHE A 477 -1.81 -5.40 -4.16
C PHE A 477 -3.29 -5.15 -4.46
N TRP A 478 -4.18 -5.40 -3.51
CA TRP A 478 -5.63 -5.20 -3.71
C TRP A 478 -6.04 -3.73 -3.77
N THR A 479 -5.37 -2.85 -3.02
CA THR A 479 -5.62 -1.40 -3.02
C THR A 479 -5.08 -0.70 -4.26
N ALA A 480 -4.02 -1.22 -4.90
CA ALA A 480 -3.37 -0.55 -6.03
C ALA A 480 -4.33 -0.26 -7.19
N GLY A 481 -4.52 1.01 -7.55
CA GLY A 481 -5.39 1.42 -8.67
C GLY A 481 -6.79 1.87 -8.26
N CYS A 482 -7.14 1.80 -6.98
CA CYS A 482 -8.32 2.45 -6.42
C CYS A 482 -7.94 3.79 -5.78
N TYR A 483 -8.70 4.85 -6.06
CA TYR A 483 -8.62 6.11 -5.32
C TYR A 483 -9.72 6.12 -4.25
N PHE A 484 -9.35 5.71 -3.04
CA PHE A 484 -10.31 5.54 -1.94
C PHE A 484 -10.67 6.87 -1.28
N ASP A 485 -11.89 6.93 -0.76
CA ASP A 485 -12.33 7.89 0.25
C ASP A 485 -12.51 7.16 1.60
N GLY A 486 -12.56 7.89 2.71
CA GLY A 486 -12.60 7.32 4.06
C GLY A 486 -11.31 6.60 4.46
N GLU A 487 -11.34 5.83 5.55
CA GLU A 487 -10.14 5.24 6.19
C GLU A 487 -9.14 4.56 5.23
N GLN A 488 -9.60 3.90 4.16
CA GLN A 488 -8.72 3.27 3.17
C GLN A 488 -7.84 4.26 2.39
N ILE A 489 -8.18 5.56 2.39
CA ILE A 489 -7.33 6.60 1.79
C ILE A 489 -5.94 6.59 2.43
N ALA A 490 -5.85 6.37 3.76
CA ALA A 490 -4.59 6.43 4.48
C ALA A 490 -3.63 5.32 4.03
N LEU A 491 -4.15 4.14 3.68
CA LEU A 491 -3.37 3.08 3.03
C LEU A 491 -3.03 3.46 1.56
N SER A 492 -4.00 3.92 0.79
CA SER A 492 -3.82 4.17 -0.66
C SER A 492 -2.89 5.35 -0.98
N GLU A 493 -2.79 6.33 -0.08
CA GLU A 493 -1.90 7.49 -0.22
C GLU A 493 -0.50 7.26 0.34
N SER A 494 -0.33 6.20 1.15
CA SER A 494 0.96 5.77 1.70
C SER A 494 1.84 5.13 0.64
N TRP A 495 2.35 5.94 -0.29
CA TRP A 495 3.20 5.51 -1.40
C TRP A 495 4.47 4.78 -0.95
N SER A 496 5.03 5.17 0.20
CA SER A 496 6.17 4.51 0.85
C SER A 496 5.82 3.13 1.41
N THR A 497 4.54 2.75 1.48
CA THR A 497 4.06 1.41 1.84
C THR A 497 3.60 0.65 0.61
N ILE A 498 2.80 1.28 -0.26
CA ILE A 498 2.21 0.63 -1.44
C ILE A 498 3.29 0.14 -2.42
N TYR A 499 4.23 0.99 -2.84
CA TYR A 499 5.21 0.57 -3.85
C TYR A 499 6.15 -0.54 -3.36
N PRO A 500 6.72 -0.47 -2.15
CA PRO A 500 7.48 -1.59 -1.59
C PRO A 500 6.61 -2.84 -1.37
N GLY A 501 5.35 -2.69 -0.93
CA GLY A 501 4.40 -3.79 -0.84
C GLY A 501 4.16 -4.48 -2.19
N LEU A 502 4.09 -3.74 -3.29
CA LEU A 502 3.98 -4.32 -4.64
C LEU A 502 5.26 -5.06 -5.07
N VAL A 503 6.44 -4.55 -4.68
CA VAL A 503 7.73 -5.23 -4.90
C VAL A 503 7.78 -6.53 -4.12
N GLU A 504 7.46 -6.50 -2.83
CA GLU A 504 7.37 -7.65 -1.95
C GLU A 504 6.43 -8.70 -2.51
N PHE A 505 5.23 -8.28 -2.93
CA PHE A 505 4.24 -9.16 -3.55
C PHE A 505 4.83 -9.90 -4.75
N CYS A 506 5.44 -9.16 -5.70
CA CYS A 506 6.05 -9.75 -6.88
C CYS A 506 7.20 -10.70 -6.51
N LEU A 507 8.06 -10.34 -5.54
CA LEU A 507 9.19 -11.18 -5.13
C LEU A 507 8.75 -12.45 -4.39
N VAL A 508 7.77 -12.36 -3.50
CA VAL A 508 7.15 -13.52 -2.83
C VAL A 508 6.53 -14.43 -3.88
N TYR A 509 5.76 -13.87 -4.80
CA TYR A 509 5.12 -14.62 -5.88
C TYR A 509 6.15 -15.36 -6.74
N TYR A 510 7.21 -14.69 -7.20
CA TYR A 510 8.28 -15.31 -7.97
C TYR A 510 9.12 -16.31 -7.17
N SER A 511 9.27 -16.11 -5.86
CA SER A 511 9.89 -17.10 -4.98
C SER A 511 9.06 -18.38 -4.89
N LEU A 512 7.73 -18.26 -4.76
CA LEU A 512 6.81 -19.40 -4.82
C LEU A 512 6.86 -20.10 -6.17
N LEU A 513 6.85 -19.35 -7.28
CA LEU A 513 7.02 -19.91 -8.63
C LEU A 513 8.33 -20.68 -8.77
N ASN A 514 9.42 -20.18 -8.20
CA ASN A 514 10.71 -20.86 -8.19
C ASN A 514 10.67 -22.18 -7.41
N ILE A 515 10.01 -22.20 -6.25
CA ILE A 515 9.82 -23.43 -5.45
C ILE A 515 9.01 -24.45 -6.27
N VAL A 516 7.88 -24.04 -6.85
CA VAL A 516 7.05 -24.92 -7.68
C VAL A 516 7.82 -25.41 -8.91
N ALA A 517 8.58 -24.55 -9.59
CA ALA A 517 9.42 -24.92 -10.72
C ALA A 517 10.53 -25.92 -10.32
N LYS A 518 11.09 -25.81 -9.12
CA LYS A 518 12.05 -26.80 -8.59
C LYS A 518 11.40 -28.15 -8.32
N ILE A 519 10.24 -28.15 -7.65
CA ILE A 519 9.47 -29.38 -7.34
C ILE A 519 9.07 -30.09 -8.64
N THR A 520 8.55 -29.33 -9.61
CA THR A 520 8.14 -29.84 -10.92
C THR A 520 9.30 -30.08 -11.89
N ARG A 521 10.54 -29.75 -11.50
CA ARG A 521 11.75 -29.85 -12.32
C ARG A 521 11.63 -29.16 -13.69
N ARG A 522 11.06 -27.96 -13.68
CA ARG A 522 10.89 -27.11 -14.87
C ARG A 522 11.79 -25.89 -14.78
N ARG A 523 12.25 -25.40 -15.93
CA ARG A 523 13.00 -24.13 -16.03
C ARG A 523 12.11 -23.05 -16.59
N ILE A 524 11.97 -21.97 -15.83
CA ILE A 524 11.05 -20.88 -16.15
C ILE A 524 11.81 -19.55 -16.26
N THR A 525 11.34 -18.69 -17.15
CA THR A 525 11.91 -17.35 -17.35
C THR A 525 11.37 -16.37 -16.30
N ASP A 526 12.19 -15.38 -15.96
CA ASP A 526 11.86 -14.24 -15.09
C ASP A 526 11.52 -12.96 -15.89
N SER A 527 11.43 -13.02 -17.22
CA SER A 527 11.23 -11.83 -18.09
C SER A 527 9.92 -11.06 -17.86
N PHE A 528 8.90 -11.68 -17.25
CA PHE A 528 7.63 -11.01 -16.93
C PHE A 528 7.62 -10.28 -15.59
N PHE A 529 8.69 -10.39 -14.79
CA PHE A 529 8.78 -9.82 -13.46
C PHE A 529 8.61 -8.30 -13.50
N THR A 530 9.47 -7.61 -14.26
CA THR A 530 9.49 -6.14 -14.30
C THR A 530 8.25 -5.55 -14.96
N PRO A 531 7.75 -6.07 -16.10
CA PRO A 531 6.48 -5.62 -16.66
C PRO A 531 5.32 -5.73 -15.67
N THR A 532 5.24 -6.83 -14.91
CA THR A 532 4.21 -7.02 -13.88
C THR A 532 4.31 -5.95 -12.80
N LEU A 533 5.49 -5.79 -12.20
CA LEU A 533 5.71 -4.79 -11.17
C LEU A 533 5.44 -3.36 -11.69
N ALA A 534 5.95 -3.03 -12.87
CA ALA A 534 5.77 -1.70 -13.47
C ALA A 534 4.30 -1.39 -13.77
N LEU A 535 3.52 -2.37 -14.25
CA LEU A 535 2.08 -2.20 -14.49
C LEU A 535 1.30 -2.02 -13.19
N LEU A 536 1.64 -2.75 -12.12
CA LEU A 536 1.02 -2.54 -10.80
C LEU A 536 1.34 -1.14 -10.25
N CYS A 537 2.60 -0.70 -10.34
CA CYS A 537 2.99 0.65 -9.97
C CYS A 537 2.29 1.71 -10.83
N LEU A 538 2.13 1.45 -12.13
CA LEU A 538 1.42 2.34 -13.04
C LEU A 538 -0.06 2.44 -12.67
N LEU A 539 -0.74 1.32 -12.41
CA LEU A 539 -2.13 1.30 -11.94
C LEU A 539 -2.30 2.18 -10.71
N HIS A 540 -1.41 2.05 -9.73
CA HIS A 540 -1.42 2.91 -8.55
C HIS A 540 -1.18 4.39 -8.88
N ARG A 541 -0.23 4.69 -9.78
CA ARG A 541 0.12 6.06 -10.19
C ARG A 541 -1.01 6.78 -10.93
N ILE A 542 -1.80 6.05 -11.72
CA ILE A 542 -2.91 6.58 -12.51
C ILE A 542 -4.28 6.41 -11.82
N ARG A 543 -4.33 5.96 -10.55
CA ARG A 543 -5.59 5.66 -9.84
C ARG A 543 -6.62 6.78 -9.90
N VAL A 544 -6.20 8.03 -9.78
CA VAL A 544 -7.08 9.21 -9.85
C VAL A 544 -7.65 9.38 -11.25
N LEU A 545 -6.82 9.25 -12.29
CA LEU A 545 -7.25 9.29 -13.68
C LEU A 545 -8.18 8.13 -14.04
N LEU A 546 -7.90 6.95 -13.48
CA LEU A 546 -8.73 5.76 -13.70
C LEU A 546 -10.11 5.95 -13.05
N ALA A 547 -10.14 6.45 -11.82
CA ALA A 547 -11.39 6.75 -11.11
C ALA A 547 -12.22 7.82 -11.84
N SER A 548 -11.59 8.85 -12.41
CA SER A 548 -12.30 9.92 -13.14
C SER A 548 -12.59 9.61 -14.61
N SER A 549 -12.05 8.51 -15.16
CA SER A 549 -12.21 8.17 -16.58
C SER A 549 -13.58 7.63 -16.98
N GLY A 550 -14.42 7.22 -16.01
CA GLY A 550 -15.66 6.47 -16.27
C GLY A 550 -15.43 5.02 -16.74
N ALA A 551 -14.17 4.56 -16.86
CA ALA A 551 -13.87 3.18 -17.26
C ALA A 551 -14.19 2.15 -16.17
N LEU A 552 -14.32 2.60 -14.92
CA LEU A 552 -14.70 1.78 -13.77
C LEU A 552 -16.20 1.97 -13.50
N PRO A 553 -17.05 0.96 -13.77
CA PRO A 553 -18.49 1.10 -13.57
C PRO A 553 -18.85 1.47 -12.13
N GLY A 554 -19.64 2.52 -11.95
CA GLY A 554 -20.15 2.94 -10.64
C GLY A 554 -19.15 3.75 -9.80
N VAL A 555 -18.11 4.33 -10.41
CA VAL A 555 -17.09 5.15 -9.74
C VAL A 555 -17.20 6.60 -10.23
N ASP A 556 -17.42 7.54 -9.31
CA ASP A 556 -17.65 8.96 -9.58
C ASP A 556 -16.36 9.82 -9.52
N GLY A 557 -15.21 9.20 -9.75
CA GLY A 557 -13.91 9.80 -9.43
C GLY A 557 -13.36 9.37 -8.07
N ARG A 558 -14.17 8.71 -7.22
CA ARG A 558 -13.76 8.21 -5.89
C ARG A 558 -14.35 6.82 -5.63
N VAL A 559 -13.67 6.06 -4.79
CA VAL A 559 -14.07 4.71 -4.40
C VAL A 559 -14.39 4.70 -2.92
N ALA A 560 -15.62 4.32 -2.56
CA ALA A 560 -16.02 4.25 -1.16
C ALA A 560 -15.20 3.18 -0.41
N THR A 561 -14.84 3.47 0.85
CA THR A 561 -14.25 2.49 1.75
C THR A 561 -15.18 1.27 1.88
N LYS A 562 -14.63 0.07 1.74
CA LYS A 562 -15.36 -1.21 1.90
C LYS A 562 -14.85 -2.05 3.06
N ILE A 563 -13.65 -1.80 3.55
CA ILE A 563 -13.06 -2.46 4.71
C ILE A 563 -12.53 -1.36 5.63
N HIS A 564 -12.94 -1.41 6.89
CA HIS A 564 -12.50 -0.46 7.90
C HIS A 564 -11.17 -0.88 8.53
N SER A 565 -10.49 0.09 9.12
CA SER A 565 -9.23 -0.04 9.84
C SER A 565 -9.32 -1.11 10.95
N ALA A 566 -10.39 -1.10 11.75
CA ALA A 566 -10.62 -2.08 12.81
C ALA A 566 -10.76 -3.51 12.27
N GLU A 567 -11.55 -3.69 11.21
CA GLU A 567 -11.71 -4.99 10.54
C GLU A 567 -10.35 -5.52 10.07
N MET A 568 -9.51 -4.67 9.48
CA MET A 568 -8.17 -5.06 9.01
C MET A 568 -7.26 -5.61 10.12
N GLN A 569 -7.39 -5.10 11.35
CA GLN A 569 -6.60 -5.60 12.48
C GLN A 569 -7.04 -7.01 12.91
N GLU A 570 -8.34 -7.31 12.82
CA GLU A 570 -8.92 -8.60 13.19
C GLU A 570 -8.70 -9.69 12.14
N LEU A 571 -8.60 -9.33 10.86
CA LEU A 571 -8.44 -10.28 9.76
C LEU A 571 -7.20 -11.15 9.89
N GLN A 572 -7.34 -12.45 9.68
CA GLN A 572 -6.21 -13.38 9.56
C GLN A 572 -5.68 -13.39 8.12
N LEU A 573 -4.43 -13.84 7.95
CA LEU A 573 -3.82 -13.94 6.63
C LEU A 573 -4.62 -14.86 5.67
N VAL A 574 -5.22 -15.92 6.21
CA VAL A 574 -6.01 -16.87 5.42
C VAL A 574 -7.25 -16.23 4.80
N ASP A 575 -7.84 -15.23 5.47
CA ASP A 575 -9.08 -14.59 5.03
C ASP A 575 -8.93 -13.94 3.66
N PHE A 576 -7.75 -13.39 3.35
CA PHE A 576 -7.44 -12.82 2.03
C PHE A 576 -7.57 -13.81 0.86
N PHE A 577 -7.56 -15.12 1.14
CA PHE A 577 -7.63 -16.18 0.13
C PHE A 577 -8.96 -16.95 0.14
N ILE A 578 -9.68 -16.98 1.26
CA ILE A 578 -10.90 -17.78 1.41
C ILE A 578 -12.18 -16.96 1.52
N SER A 579 -12.07 -15.66 1.83
CA SER A 579 -13.21 -14.76 1.97
C SER A 579 -13.28 -13.72 0.84
N ASP A 580 -14.25 -12.82 0.93
CA ASP A 580 -14.47 -11.73 -0.02
C ASP A 580 -13.62 -10.48 0.29
N VAL A 581 -12.69 -10.56 1.25
CA VAL A 581 -11.82 -9.45 1.67
C VAL A 581 -11.00 -8.89 0.51
N GLY A 582 -10.37 -9.74 -0.30
CA GLY A 582 -9.56 -9.28 -1.45
C GLY A 582 -10.38 -8.46 -2.46
N PRO A 583 -11.51 -9.00 -2.97
CA PRO A 583 -12.46 -8.24 -3.78
C PRO A 583 -12.94 -6.94 -3.11
N ARG A 584 -13.30 -6.96 -1.82
CA ARG A 584 -13.72 -5.76 -1.08
C ARG A 584 -12.62 -4.72 -0.95
N MET A 585 -11.36 -5.12 -0.75
CA MET A 585 -10.20 -4.21 -0.76
C MET A 585 -9.92 -3.62 -2.14
N ASN A 586 -10.42 -4.25 -3.19
CA ASN A 586 -10.43 -3.73 -4.55
C ASN A 586 -11.79 -3.07 -4.90
N ALA A 587 -12.57 -2.72 -3.87
CA ALA A 587 -13.92 -2.14 -3.92
C ALA A 587 -14.92 -2.88 -4.82
N ASN A 588 -14.75 -4.19 -4.97
CA ASN A 588 -15.52 -5.05 -5.87
C ASN A 588 -15.47 -4.60 -7.34
N LEU A 589 -14.44 -3.85 -7.73
CA LEU A 589 -14.24 -3.38 -9.10
C LEU A 589 -13.73 -4.52 -9.97
N THR A 590 -14.67 -5.22 -10.61
CA THR A 590 -14.41 -6.44 -11.40
C THR A 590 -13.35 -6.22 -12.48
N LEU A 591 -13.38 -5.09 -13.19
CA LEU A 591 -12.39 -4.78 -14.23
C LEU A 591 -10.96 -4.71 -13.65
N LEU A 592 -10.77 -3.97 -12.56
CA LEU A 592 -9.47 -3.79 -11.92
C LEU A 592 -8.97 -5.11 -11.34
N MET A 593 -9.87 -5.89 -10.72
CA MET A 593 -9.58 -7.24 -10.23
C MET A 593 -9.12 -8.16 -11.37
N CYS A 594 -9.86 -8.20 -12.48
CA CYS A 594 -9.52 -8.99 -13.66
C CYS A 594 -8.15 -8.61 -14.23
N ILE A 595 -7.86 -7.30 -14.36
CA ILE A 595 -6.55 -6.83 -14.85
C ILE A 595 -5.42 -7.36 -13.96
N LYS A 596 -5.54 -7.21 -12.64
CA LYS A 596 -4.53 -7.69 -11.68
C LYS A 596 -4.36 -9.21 -11.72
N LEU A 597 -5.46 -9.96 -11.74
CA LEU A 597 -5.44 -11.42 -11.78
C LEU A 597 -4.88 -11.95 -13.10
N VAL A 598 -5.24 -11.34 -14.23
CA VAL A 598 -4.64 -11.66 -15.54
C VAL A 598 -3.15 -11.36 -15.51
N LEU A 599 -2.73 -10.21 -14.97
CA LEU A 599 -1.34 -9.84 -14.87
C LEU A 599 -0.54 -10.89 -14.06
N VAL A 600 -1.01 -11.28 -12.88
CA VAL A 600 -0.38 -12.34 -12.08
C VAL A 600 -0.45 -13.69 -12.79
N GLY A 601 -1.58 -14.04 -13.39
CA GLY A 601 -1.80 -15.30 -14.10
C GLY A 601 -0.91 -15.49 -15.33
N LEU A 602 -0.60 -14.43 -16.09
CA LEU A 602 0.30 -14.48 -17.24
C LEU A 602 1.71 -14.95 -16.85
N ASN A 603 2.14 -14.67 -15.62
CA ASN A 603 3.42 -15.14 -15.09
C ASN A 603 3.45 -16.65 -14.79
N LEU A 604 2.30 -17.35 -14.83
CA LEU A 604 2.23 -18.82 -14.75
C LEU A 604 2.50 -19.50 -16.10
N LEU A 605 2.30 -18.80 -17.22
CA LEU A 605 2.49 -19.39 -18.55
C LEU A 605 3.90 -19.98 -18.75
N PRO A 606 5.00 -19.33 -18.34
CA PRO A 606 6.33 -19.95 -18.39
C PRO A 606 6.38 -21.30 -17.71
N LEU A 607 5.70 -21.49 -16.56
CA LEU A 607 5.67 -22.76 -15.85
C LEU A 607 4.88 -23.82 -16.60
N VAL A 608 3.74 -23.46 -17.18
CA VAL A 608 2.90 -24.38 -17.95
C VAL A 608 3.62 -24.89 -19.20
N PHE A 609 4.28 -24.00 -19.94
CA PHE A 609 4.98 -24.32 -21.19
C PHE A 609 6.42 -24.81 -21.02
N ALA A 610 6.98 -24.72 -19.81
CA ALA A 610 8.33 -25.20 -19.54
C ALA A 610 8.43 -26.72 -19.70
N ARG A 611 9.49 -27.17 -20.38
CA ARG A 611 9.80 -28.59 -20.54
C ARG A 611 10.25 -29.19 -19.21
N TYR A 612 9.75 -30.39 -18.93
CA TYR A 612 10.21 -31.20 -17.80
C TYR A 612 11.65 -31.66 -18.01
N ILE A 613 12.48 -31.54 -16.97
CA ILE A 613 13.85 -32.06 -16.97
C ILE A 613 13.83 -33.46 -16.32
N PRO A 614 14.13 -34.52 -17.08
CA PRO A 614 14.17 -35.88 -16.54
C PRO A 614 15.32 -36.05 -15.54
N PRO A 615 15.13 -36.84 -14.46
CA PRO A 615 16.20 -37.16 -13.52
C PRO A 615 17.38 -37.80 -14.24
N VAL A 616 18.57 -37.28 -13.99
CA VAL A 616 19.82 -37.95 -14.40
C VAL A 616 20.25 -38.86 -13.25
N LYS A 617 20.21 -40.18 -13.46
CA LYS A 617 20.52 -41.18 -12.41
C LYS A 617 22.02 -41.24 -12.06
N GLN A 618 22.91 -40.97 -13.01
CA GLN A 618 24.37 -40.85 -12.82
C GLN A 618 24.95 -39.98 -13.96
N PRO A 619 25.68 -38.89 -13.67
CA PRO A 619 26.59 -38.31 -14.65
C PRO A 619 27.80 -39.24 -14.83
N ASP A 620 28.44 -39.18 -16.01
CA ASP A 620 29.47 -40.11 -16.48
C ASP A 620 30.50 -40.52 -15.42
N THR A 621 31.00 -41.76 -15.55
CA THR A 621 31.87 -42.49 -14.61
C THR A 621 33.20 -41.82 -14.27
N GLU A 622 33.54 -40.68 -14.89
CA GLU A 622 34.81 -39.97 -14.71
C GLU A 622 34.77 -38.84 -13.65
N LEU A 623 33.59 -38.40 -13.21
CA LEU A 623 33.46 -37.27 -12.27
C LEU A 623 33.65 -37.70 -10.81
N GLN A 624 34.51 -37.00 -10.06
CA GLN A 624 34.81 -37.31 -8.65
C GLN A 624 34.41 -36.17 -7.69
N GLY A 625 34.11 -36.52 -6.43
CA GLY A 625 33.92 -35.55 -5.34
C GLY A 625 32.90 -34.44 -5.58
N VAL A 626 33.37 -33.19 -5.50
CA VAL A 626 32.56 -31.95 -5.57
C VAL A 626 32.05 -31.69 -6.98
N GLU A 627 32.81 -32.05 -8.00
CA GLU A 627 32.44 -31.90 -9.42
C GLU A 627 31.20 -32.76 -9.72
N ARG A 628 31.21 -34.02 -9.26
CA ARG A 628 30.04 -34.91 -9.31
C ARG A 628 28.83 -34.35 -8.57
N ALA A 629 29.02 -33.76 -7.38
CA ALA A 629 27.93 -33.18 -6.60
C ALA A 629 27.32 -31.95 -7.29
N LEU A 630 28.15 -31.07 -7.85
CA LEU A 630 27.71 -29.92 -8.66
C LEU A 630 27.00 -30.38 -9.93
N ALA A 631 27.51 -31.40 -10.62
CA ALA A 631 26.88 -31.96 -11.81
C ALA A 631 25.51 -32.60 -11.49
N ILE A 632 25.38 -33.37 -10.41
CA ILE A 632 24.08 -33.93 -9.97
C ILE A 632 23.10 -32.80 -9.62
N ARG A 633 23.58 -31.74 -8.95
CA ARG A 633 22.72 -30.61 -8.56
C ARG A 633 22.30 -29.80 -9.79
N ALA A 634 23.21 -29.49 -10.71
CA ALA A 634 22.92 -28.75 -11.93
C ALA A 634 21.93 -29.50 -12.85
N SER A 635 22.09 -30.82 -12.97
CA SER A 635 21.23 -31.67 -13.82
C SER A 635 19.83 -31.93 -13.26
N ASN A 636 19.62 -31.78 -11.95
CA ASN A 636 18.33 -32.10 -11.30
C ASN A 636 17.59 -30.86 -10.76
N VAL A 637 18.12 -29.65 -10.92
CA VAL A 637 17.53 -28.43 -10.35
C VAL A 637 16.76 -27.64 -11.42
N GLY A 638 15.43 -27.64 -11.28
CA GLY A 638 14.53 -26.67 -11.93
C GLY A 638 14.64 -25.27 -11.30
N GLY A 639 13.63 -24.43 -11.52
CA GLY A 639 13.57 -23.08 -10.95
C GLY A 639 13.66 -21.97 -11.99
N LEU A 640 13.83 -20.73 -11.51
CA LEU A 640 13.98 -19.54 -12.34
C LEU A 640 15.34 -19.49 -13.03
N GLY A 641 15.34 -19.01 -14.28
CA GLY A 641 16.54 -18.82 -15.10
C GLY A 641 16.61 -19.81 -16.26
N CYS A 642 16.65 -19.28 -17.48
CA CYS A 642 16.74 -20.04 -18.73
C CYS A 642 18.16 -19.89 -19.31
N SER A 643 19.11 -20.68 -18.82
CA SER A 643 20.46 -20.80 -19.39
C SER A 643 20.76 -22.26 -19.73
N LEU A 644 21.69 -22.47 -20.67
CA LEU A 644 22.26 -23.79 -20.91
C LEU A 644 23.03 -24.24 -19.67
N VAL A 645 22.76 -25.47 -19.23
CA VAL A 645 23.33 -25.98 -17.99
C VAL A 645 24.83 -26.26 -18.13
N TYR A 646 25.21 -26.89 -19.23
CA TYR A 646 26.58 -27.30 -19.52
C TYR A 646 27.07 -26.69 -20.83
N ILE A 647 28.37 -26.47 -20.89
CA ILE A 647 29.13 -26.27 -22.12
C ILE A 647 29.43 -27.67 -22.68
N TYR A 648 29.13 -27.87 -23.96
CA TYR A 648 29.33 -29.14 -24.66
C TYR A 648 30.55 -29.08 -25.56
N GLY A 649 31.29 -30.18 -25.62
CA GLY A 649 32.33 -30.44 -26.60
C GLY A 649 31.85 -31.41 -27.65
N ASP A 650 32.45 -31.33 -28.83
CA ASP A 650 32.32 -32.36 -29.85
C ASP A 650 33.56 -33.25 -29.78
N GLU A 651 33.41 -34.42 -29.16
CA GLU A 651 34.46 -35.43 -29.11
C GLU A 651 33.97 -36.68 -29.84
N LYS A 652 34.66 -37.07 -30.91
CA LYS A 652 34.34 -38.28 -31.72
C LYS A 652 32.86 -38.37 -32.15
N SER A 653 32.27 -37.26 -32.57
CA SER A 653 30.89 -37.17 -33.07
C SER A 653 29.77 -37.35 -32.02
N GLU A 654 30.10 -37.41 -30.73
CA GLU A 654 29.14 -37.35 -29.62
C GLU A 654 29.31 -36.04 -28.82
N ARG A 655 28.19 -35.44 -28.39
CA ARG A 655 28.20 -34.22 -27.57
C ARG A 655 28.50 -34.57 -26.11
N THR A 656 29.72 -34.32 -25.67
CA THR A 656 30.17 -34.57 -24.29
C THR A 656 30.04 -33.31 -23.43
N LYS A 657 29.74 -33.46 -22.14
CA LYS A 657 29.65 -32.32 -21.20
C LYS A 657 31.06 -31.96 -20.72
N ILE A 658 31.51 -30.74 -20.95
CA ILE A 658 32.86 -30.29 -20.56
C ILE A 658 32.83 -29.54 -19.22
N ALA A 659 31.93 -28.57 -19.08
CA ALA A 659 31.94 -27.66 -17.94
C ALA A 659 30.53 -27.17 -17.59
N LEU A 660 30.33 -26.87 -16.31
CA LEU A 660 29.18 -26.14 -15.80
C LEU A 660 29.30 -24.68 -16.23
N ASN A 661 28.22 -24.17 -16.79
CA ASN A 661 28.15 -22.79 -17.23
C ASN A 661 28.29 -21.80 -16.04
N SER A 662 28.96 -20.66 -16.24
CA SER A 662 29.15 -19.62 -15.20
C SER A 662 27.83 -19.06 -14.68
N TYR A 663 26.79 -18.94 -15.51
CA TYR A 663 25.44 -18.58 -15.05
C TYR A 663 24.87 -19.61 -14.05
N GLU A 664 24.98 -20.90 -14.35
CA GLU A 664 24.47 -21.95 -13.48
C GLU A 664 25.25 -22.07 -12.18
N LEU A 665 26.56 -21.81 -12.22
CA LEU A 665 27.41 -21.75 -11.03
C LEU A 665 26.89 -20.70 -10.05
N VAL A 666 26.65 -19.48 -10.55
CA VAL A 666 26.07 -18.37 -9.78
C VAL A 666 24.67 -18.71 -9.29
N ARG A 667 23.84 -19.28 -10.17
CA ARG A 667 22.48 -19.71 -9.84
C ARG A 667 22.42 -20.73 -8.71
N LEU A 668 23.38 -21.65 -8.66
CA LEU A 668 23.52 -22.65 -7.59
C LEU A 668 24.02 -22.05 -6.27
N GLY A 669 24.43 -20.78 -6.29
CA GLY A 669 24.82 -20.01 -5.13
C GLY A 669 26.33 -19.89 -4.94
N TYR A 670 27.13 -20.07 -6.00
CA TYR A 670 28.60 -20.06 -5.92
C TYR A 670 29.23 -18.96 -6.77
N VAL A 671 30.34 -18.41 -6.30
CA VAL A 671 31.16 -17.43 -7.01
C VAL A 671 32.64 -17.79 -6.89
N VAL A 672 33.44 -17.37 -7.87
CA VAL A 672 34.89 -17.53 -7.82
C VAL A 672 35.51 -16.28 -7.22
N PHE A 673 36.32 -16.48 -6.17
CA PHE A 673 36.99 -15.45 -5.39
C PHE A 673 38.49 -15.44 -5.67
N GLY A 674 39.02 -14.28 -6.05
CA GLY A 674 40.42 -14.08 -6.45
C GLY A 674 40.87 -14.90 -7.66
N GLY A 675 39.91 -15.52 -8.37
CA GLY A 675 40.16 -16.57 -9.37
C GLY A 675 40.82 -17.85 -8.83
N GLN A 676 41.00 -17.97 -7.50
CA GLN A 676 41.71 -19.06 -6.84
C GLN A 676 40.78 -19.98 -6.05
N PHE A 677 39.67 -19.46 -5.56
CA PHE A 677 38.76 -20.19 -4.69
C PHE A 677 37.32 -20.15 -5.21
N LEU A 678 36.61 -21.27 -5.12
CA LEU A 678 35.17 -21.32 -5.27
C LEU A 678 34.53 -21.28 -3.88
N LEU A 679 33.59 -20.36 -3.68
CA LEU A 679 32.89 -20.19 -2.41
C LEU A 679 31.41 -19.89 -2.61
N THR A 680 30.62 -20.17 -1.58
CA THR A 680 29.17 -19.86 -1.59
C THR A 680 28.92 -18.38 -1.35
N PHE A 681 27.82 -17.81 -1.86
CA PHE A 681 27.40 -16.43 -1.53
C PHE A 681 27.32 -16.19 -0.02
N ASP A 682 26.82 -17.15 0.76
CA ASP A 682 26.74 -17.01 2.22
C ASP A 682 28.13 -16.80 2.85
N ALA A 683 29.16 -17.51 2.37
CA ALA A 683 30.54 -17.35 2.81
C ALA A 683 31.15 -16.03 2.33
N TRP A 684 30.83 -15.60 1.11
CA TRP A 684 31.24 -14.30 0.58
C TRP A 684 30.66 -13.15 1.39
N ASP A 685 29.38 -13.21 1.73
CA ASP A 685 28.69 -12.18 2.52
C ASP A 685 29.38 -12.00 3.88
N VAL A 686 29.81 -13.09 4.54
CA VAL A 686 30.57 -13.01 5.79
C VAL A 686 31.92 -12.31 5.58
N ILE A 687 32.66 -12.66 4.53
CA ILE A 687 33.95 -12.02 4.20
C ILE A 687 33.75 -10.52 3.92
N MET A 688 32.76 -10.16 3.10
CA MET A 688 32.49 -8.78 2.70
C MET A 688 32.04 -7.92 3.90
N ASN A 689 31.10 -8.40 4.72
CA ASN A 689 30.61 -7.65 5.88
C ASN A 689 31.67 -7.48 6.98
N THR A 690 32.65 -8.40 7.07
CA THR A 690 33.73 -8.34 8.06
C THR A 690 34.99 -7.63 7.55
N ALA A 691 35.12 -7.41 6.24
CA ALA A 691 36.25 -6.73 5.63
C ALA A 691 36.58 -5.34 6.26
N PRO A 692 35.61 -4.47 6.61
CA PRO A 692 35.90 -3.18 7.25
C PRO A 692 36.44 -3.32 8.68
N LEU A 693 36.11 -4.43 9.35
CA LEU A 693 36.46 -4.71 10.75
C LEU A 693 37.76 -5.53 10.86
N HIS A 694 38.22 -6.10 9.75
CA HIS A 694 39.39 -6.97 9.67
C HIS A 694 40.64 -6.32 10.27
N GLN A 695 40.84 -5.01 10.07
CA GLN A 695 42.01 -4.29 10.58
C GLN A 695 41.93 -3.90 12.06
N ARG A 696 40.73 -3.95 12.68
CA ARG A 696 40.50 -3.38 14.03
C ARG A 696 40.11 -4.42 15.08
N HIS A 697 39.49 -5.53 14.69
CA HIS A 697 39.06 -6.56 15.62
C HIS A 697 39.46 -7.97 15.16
N HIS A 698 40.06 -8.69 16.10
CA HIS A 698 40.38 -10.10 16.03
C HIS A 698 39.09 -10.96 15.99
N LEU A 699 38.45 -11.06 14.82
CA LEU A 699 37.24 -11.87 14.58
C LEU A 699 37.56 -13.38 14.50
N TRP A 700 38.28 -13.90 15.50
CA TRP A 700 39.11 -15.13 15.49
C TRP A 700 38.41 -16.48 15.28
N ASN A 701 37.08 -16.55 15.33
CA ASN A 701 36.37 -17.83 15.33
C ASN A 701 35.48 -18.08 14.11
N TYR A 702 35.26 -17.07 13.26
CA TYR A 702 34.49 -17.30 12.03
C TYR A 702 35.35 -17.98 10.98
N ARG A 703 34.84 -19.11 10.48
CA ARG A 703 35.50 -19.96 9.49
C ARG A 703 34.62 -20.07 8.26
N VAL A 704 35.24 -19.97 7.10
CA VAL A 704 34.60 -20.12 5.80
C VAL A 704 35.17 -21.33 5.09
N VAL A 705 34.30 -22.06 4.39
CA VAL A 705 34.72 -23.20 3.57
C VAL A 705 34.95 -22.71 2.16
N VAL A 706 36.15 -22.93 1.64
CA VAL A 706 36.56 -22.57 0.29
C VAL A 706 37.04 -23.81 -0.46
N PHE A 707 36.80 -23.86 -1.76
CA PHE A 707 37.30 -24.94 -2.61
C PHE A 707 38.39 -24.38 -3.53
N PRO A 708 39.63 -24.88 -3.48
CA PRO A 708 40.69 -24.39 -4.35
C PRO A 708 40.37 -24.73 -5.81
N LEU A 709 40.61 -23.77 -6.71
CA LEU A 709 40.45 -23.94 -8.14
C LEU A 709 41.81 -24.22 -8.79
N ARG A 710 41.83 -25.16 -9.73
CA ARG A 710 43.01 -25.49 -10.56
C ARG A 710 42.63 -25.36 -12.02
N GLU A 711 43.55 -24.96 -12.89
CA GLU A 711 43.28 -24.94 -14.33
C GLU A 711 43.51 -26.34 -14.90
N ARG A 712 42.51 -26.90 -15.60
CA ARG A 712 42.56 -28.19 -16.28
C ARG A 712 41.84 -28.08 -17.62
N ASP A 713 42.56 -28.36 -18.70
CA ASP A 713 42.05 -28.32 -20.08
C ASP A 713 41.41 -26.98 -20.47
N GLY A 714 41.98 -25.86 -19.98
CA GLY A 714 41.49 -24.51 -20.24
C GLY A 714 40.27 -24.07 -19.42
N PHE A 715 39.76 -24.93 -18.53
CA PHE A 715 38.67 -24.65 -17.61
C PHE A 715 39.11 -24.72 -16.15
N ALA A 716 38.36 -24.10 -15.25
CA ALA A 716 38.63 -24.19 -13.81
C ALA A 716 38.05 -25.49 -13.23
N ALA A 717 38.89 -26.39 -12.72
CA ALA A 717 38.51 -27.60 -12.02
C ALA A 717 38.49 -27.37 -10.50
N VAL A 718 37.55 -28.00 -9.79
CA VAL A 718 37.42 -27.84 -8.34
C VAL A 718 38.29 -28.88 -7.65
N GLY A 719 39.12 -28.46 -6.71
CA GLY A 719 39.94 -29.39 -5.93
C GLY A 719 39.10 -30.35 -5.10
N ASP A 720 39.59 -31.59 -4.95
CA ASP A 720 38.86 -32.69 -4.30
C ASP A 720 38.58 -32.47 -2.81
N LYS A 721 39.38 -31.63 -2.14
CA LYS A 721 39.30 -31.37 -0.70
C LYS A 721 38.94 -29.91 -0.42
N PRO A 722 37.83 -29.62 0.30
CA PRO A 722 37.57 -28.28 0.79
C PRO A 722 38.62 -27.87 1.82
N ILE A 723 38.89 -26.57 1.87
CA ILE A 723 39.76 -25.95 2.87
C ILE A 723 38.88 -25.10 3.78
N VAL A 724 39.04 -25.27 5.09
CA VAL A 724 38.41 -24.39 6.08
C VAL A 724 39.41 -23.28 6.41
N CYS A 725 39.13 -22.08 5.92
CA CYS A 725 39.93 -20.89 6.19
C CYS A 725 39.29 -20.10 7.32
N ARG A 726 40.11 -19.55 8.22
CA ARG A 726 39.66 -18.47 9.09
C ARG A 726 39.58 -17.18 8.28
N LEU A 727 38.82 -16.19 8.74
CA LEU A 727 38.71 -14.91 8.03
C LEU A 727 40.07 -14.18 7.94
N ASP A 728 40.98 -14.38 8.89
CA ASP A 728 42.34 -13.83 8.98
C ASP A 728 43.41 -14.76 8.35
N ASP A 729 42.99 -15.74 7.55
CA ASP A 729 43.91 -16.63 6.85
C ASP A 729 44.64 -15.83 5.75
N ALA A 730 45.97 -15.83 5.76
CA ALA A 730 46.81 -15.09 4.81
C ALA A 730 46.45 -15.37 3.33
N ARG A 731 45.88 -16.54 3.04
CA ARG A 731 45.39 -16.91 1.70
C ARG A 731 44.19 -16.06 1.27
N LEU A 732 43.30 -15.73 2.20
CA LEU A 732 42.15 -14.85 1.95
C LEU A 732 42.55 -13.37 1.99
N ASP A 733 43.46 -12.98 2.88
CA ASP A 733 43.93 -11.58 3.01
C ASP A 733 44.58 -11.05 1.74
N SER A 734 45.25 -11.95 0.98
CA SER A 734 45.89 -11.60 -0.29
C SER A 734 44.90 -11.23 -1.40
N ILE A 735 43.60 -11.51 -1.21
CA ILE A 735 42.55 -11.31 -2.22
C ILE A 735 41.64 -10.16 -1.78
N SER A 736 41.46 -9.17 -2.67
CA SER A 736 40.49 -8.12 -2.41
C SER A 736 39.08 -8.71 -2.29
N PHE A 737 38.32 -8.32 -1.27
CA PHE A 737 36.98 -8.84 -1.04
C PHE A 737 35.98 -8.59 -2.19
N TRP A 738 36.29 -7.62 -3.07
CA TRP A 738 35.53 -7.34 -4.29
C TRP A 738 36.00 -8.13 -5.52
N ASP A 739 37.08 -8.93 -5.42
CA ASP A 739 37.61 -9.75 -6.51
C ASP A 739 36.80 -11.03 -6.70
N ILE A 740 35.59 -10.85 -7.24
CA ILE A 740 34.66 -11.92 -7.56
C ILE A 740 34.43 -12.01 -9.07
N ALA A 741 34.38 -13.23 -9.59
CA ALA A 741 34.04 -13.49 -10.98
C ALA A 741 33.19 -14.77 -11.09
N ALA A 742 32.42 -14.88 -12.15
CA ALA A 742 31.79 -16.13 -12.55
C ALA A 742 32.55 -16.68 -13.75
N GLN A 743 33.03 -17.92 -13.65
CA GLN A 743 33.70 -18.61 -14.76
C GLN A 743 33.18 -20.05 -14.85
N PRO A 744 33.22 -20.67 -16.03
CA PRO A 744 32.81 -22.05 -16.17
C PRO A 744 33.72 -22.96 -15.35
N VAL A 745 33.09 -23.96 -14.70
CA VAL A 745 33.79 -24.90 -13.84
C VAL A 745 33.69 -26.30 -14.45
N LYS A 746 34.81 -27.00 -14.61
CA LYS A 746 34.85 -28.32 -15.20
C LYS A 746 33.92 -29.27 -14.44
N CYS A 747 33.14 -30.05 -15.19
CA CYS A 747 32.22 -31.04 -14.62
C CYS A 747 32.91 -32.36 -14.40
#